data_AF-A0A6I7N7U8-F1
#
_entry.id   AF-A0A6I7N7U8-F1
#
_cell.length_a   1.000
_cell.length_b   1.000
_cell.length_c   1.000
_cell.angle_alpha   90.00
_cell.angle_beta   90.00
_cell.angle_gamma   90.00
#
_symmetry.space_group_name_H-M   'P 1'
#
loop_
_entity.id
_entity.type
_entity.pdbx_description
1 polymer ?
#
loop_
_entity_poly.entity_id
_entity_poly.type
_entity_poly.pdbx_seq_one_letter_code
_entity_poly.pdbx_strand_id
1 'polypeptide(L)'
;MSASPDQINPRHQLSPLACDSASLRQSIRDALVREVGKDPDLATPRDWLHAVSFAIRERIIERRVVTRRQFAEEDVKRVYYLSMEYLIGRMLEANLRNMGIFEVTQEALKELGVDFQTIARLEEDAALGNGGLGRLAACILESMATQGYPGYGYGIRYEFGMFQQHIEHFRQVEHPDNWLRFGNPWEFPRPEKIFPVRFYGYVIEHHEASGENCHTWEDGELVLAMAYDYPTAGYQRRNVNNLRLWAAKATRNFDLRYFNEGDYIRAVADKSESETISMVLYPNDATAIGRELRLKQEYFFVSASLQDIFDRNLQLGYSLEDLPDKAAIQLNDTHPAIAVAEFMRLLVDEHRVPWDKAWDITRRVFAYTNHTLMPEALETWPVALMERVLPRHMLIIYRINHEFIEDVRHRFPGDHDLLRRLSIIDEEHGRRVRMAHLAVVGSHKVNGVAALHTNLLKQTLFADFNQVWPERFINVTNGVTPRLWVIQANPGLTALIESRIGSDWKFDLDRLKQFTPYASDEATRAEFRAIKRSNKERLAGLVEKRTGVVISPDVMYDVQIKRIHEYKRQLLKLLHVIELYQRIRDGEEVLPRVVLFAGKAAPSYQRAKDIIELINQVADIVNNDPAVGDRLKCVFFPNYEVSSAAIIIPAADLSQQISTAGFEASGTGNMKLALNGALTIGTLDGANIEIRDAVGSENIFIFGMTAAEVSAHRAQRQPPSIHLDSHPRLRGIVDSLRNGFFANGGRALHARVASYLLEEDPFFVLADYAAYSEASAKADSLYEDVEAWSEAALLNVGRMSYFSIDRTVREYAENIWDVLPEPVQAPCPKSTGKT
;
A
#
# COMPACT_ATOMS: atom_id res chain seq x y z
N MET A 1 44.71 10.67 14.28
CA MET A 1 45.60 11.73 13.74
C MET A 1 44.72 12.76 13.06
N SER A 2 44.58 13.95 13.62
CA SER A 2 43.76 15.03 13.06
C SER A 2 44.44 15.60 11.82
N ALA A 3 43.83 15.40 10.64
CA ALA A 3 44.29 16.02 9.41
C ALA A 3 44.17 17.56 9.50
N SER A 4 45.17 18.26 8.95
CA SER A 4 45.19 19.71 8.75
C SER A 4 43.91 20.18 8.01
N PRO A 5 43.32 21.34 8.37
CA PRO A 5 42.16 21.90 7.67
C PRO A 5 42.35 22.15 6.17
N ASP A 6 43.61 22.19 5.68
CA ASP A 6 43.96 22.54 4.30
C ASP A 6 44.06 21.35 3.32
N GLN A 7 43.57 20.15 3.69
CA GLN A 7 43.57 18.97 2.82
C GLN A 7 42.18 18.30 2.65
N ILE A 8 41.09 19.06 2.80
CA ILE A 8 39.77 18.52 2.42
C ILE A 8 39.70 18.49 0.89
N ASN A 9 39.57 17.30 0.30
CA ASN A 9 39.34 17.12 -1.14
C ASN A 9 38.15 18.02 -1.57
N PRO A 10 38.31 18.95 -2.52
CA PRO A 10 37.24 19.84 -2.97
C PRO A 10 35.98 19.09 -3.42
N ARG A 11 36.13 17.85 -3.91
CA ARG A 11 35.00 16.96 -4.30
C ARG A 11 34.14 16.53 -3.11
N HIS A 12 34.65 16.62 -1.89
CA HIS A 12 33.97 16.18 -0.67
C HIS A 12 33.34 17.35 0.11
N GLN A 13 33.68 18.60 -0.24
CA GLN A 13 33.05 19.79 0.33
C GLN A 13 31.62 19.92 -0.20
N LEU A 14 30.65 19.82 0.72
CA LEU A 14 29.26 20.19 0.48
C LEU A 14 28.99 21.46 1.27
N SER A 15 28.49 22.51 0.62
CA SER A 15 27.98 23.71 1.27
C SER A 15 26.46 23.66 1.20
N PRO A 16 25.75 23.18 2.24
CA PRO A 16 24.31 22.94 2.15
C PRO A 16 23.54 24.21 1.79
N LEU A 17 22.57 24.09 0.89
CA LEU A 17 21.67 25.19 0.54
C LEU A 17 20.87 25.64 1.75
N ALA A 18 20.80 26.96 1.95
CA ALA A 18 20.00 27.54 3.01
C ALA A 18 18.50 27.36 2.74
N CYS A 19 17.73 27.25 3.82
CA CYS A 19 16.29 26.97 3.79
C CYS A 19 15.43 28.17 4.23
N ASP A 20 16.00 29.37 4.30
CA ASP A 20 15.24 30.61 4.52
C ASP A 20 14.48 31.03 3.24
N SER A 21 13.49 31.92 3.41
CA SER A 21 12.61 32.36 2.32
C SER A 21 13.37 32.98 1.15
N ALA A 22 14.39 33.81 1.42
CA ALA A 22 15.15 34.48 0.36
C ALA A 22 15.96 33.47 -0.47
N SER A 23 16.61 32.52 0.19
CA SER A 23 17.34 31.43 -0.47
C SER A 23 16.43 30.50 -1.28
N LEU A 24 15.27 30.13 -0.73
CA LEU A 24 14.27 29.32 -1.44
C LEU A 24 13.72 30.04 -2.67
N ARG A 25 13.34 31.31 -2.52
CA ARG A 25 12.87 32.16 -3.63
C ARG A 25 13.90 32.22 -4.76
N GLN A 26 15.17 32.40 -4.42
CA GLN A 26 16.25 32.42 -5.41
C GLN A 26 16.41 31.06 -6.09
N SER A 27 16.44 29.95 -5.33
CA SER A 27 16.52 28.60 -5.90
C SER A 27 15.34 28.30 -6.85
N ILE A 28 14.11 28.68 -6.47
CA ILE A 28 12.91 28.44 -7.29
C ILE A 28 13.00 29.22 -8.60
N ARG A 29 13.38 30.51 -8.54
CA ARG A 29 13.57 31.34 -9.73
C ARG A 29 14.68 30.80 -10.63
N ASP A 30 15.81 30.40 -10.06
CA ASP A 30 16.92 29.84 -10.81
C ASP A 30 16.54 28.50 -11.45
N ALA A 31 15.81 27.63 -10.75
CA ALA A 31 15.31 26.38 -11.32
C ALA A 31 14.34 26.64 -12.48
N LEU A 32 13.45 27.64 -12.37
CA LEU A 32 12.54 28.01 -13.46
C LEU A 32 13.31 28.44 -14.71
N VAL A 33 14.34 29.27 -14.55
CA VAL A 33 15.10 29.82 -15.68
C VAL A 33 16.09 28.80 -16.26
N ARG A 34 16.81 28.06 -15.40
CA ARG A 34 17.96 27.22 -15.80
C ARG A 34 17.60 25.77 -16.05
N GLU A 35 16.69 25.20 -15.27
CA GLU A 35 16.32 23.79 -15.37
C GLU A 35 15.04 23.61 -16.19
N VAL A 36 14.00 24.42 -15.93
CA VAL A 36 12.74 24.38 -16.70
C VAL A 36 12.88 25.14 -18.02
N GLY A 37 13.77 26.14 -18.09
CA GLY A 37 14.02 26.90 -19.32
C GLY A 37 12.93 27.91 -19.66
N LYS A 38 12.32 28.54 -18.65
CA LYS A 38 11.18 29.46 -18.81
C LYS A 38 11.47 30.86 -18.29
N ASP A 39 10.92 31.85 -18.99
CA ASP A 39 10.80 33.21 -18.50
C ASP A 39 9.71 33.27 -17.40
N PRO A 40 9.97 33.82 -16.21
CA PRO A 40 8.96 34.01 -15.16
C PRO A 40 7.67 34.66 -15.64
N ASP A 41 7.73 35.60 -16.59
CA ASP A 41 6.56 36.32 -17.09
C ASP A 41 5.66 35.46 -18.01
N LEU A 42 6.20 34.36 -18.54
CA LEU A 42 5.50 33.42 -19.44
C LEU A 42 5.28 32.03 -18.82
N ALA A 43 5.69 31.85 -17.56
CA ALA A 43 5.67 30.56 -16.89
C ALA A 43 4.24 30.13 -16.53
N THR A 44 3.88 28.91 -16.94
CA THR A 44 2.60 28.30 -16.56
C THR A 44 2.66 27.76 -15.13
N PRO A 45 1.51 27.49 -14.48
CA PRO A 45 1.49 26.81 -13.18
C PRO A 45 2.25 25.47 -13.12
N ARG A 46 2.33 24.74 -14.25
CA ARG A 46 3.10 23.49 -14.34
C ARG A 46 4.61 23.76 -14.37
N ASP A 47 5.04 24.83 -15.04
CA ASP A 47 6.44 25.26 -15.03
C ASP A 47 6.88 25.62 -13.60
N TRP A 48 6.02 26.34 -12.87
CA TRP A 48 6.24 26.64 -11.45
C TRP A 48 6.26 25.40 -10.56
N LEU A 49 5.37 24.42 -10.79
CA LEU A 49 5.42 23.14 -10.08
C LEU A 49 6.78 22.47 -10.24
N HIS A 50 7.31 22.37 -11.47
CA HIS A 50 8.60 21.75 -11.73
C HIS A 50 9.75 22.53 -11.08
N ALA A 51 9.75 23.86 -11.22
CA ALA A 51 10.77 24.72 -10.63
C ALA A 51 10.86 24.56 -9.10
N VAL A 52 9.70 24.53 -8.42
CA VAL A 52 9.63 24.33 -6.98
C VAL A 52 10.10 22.93 -6.58
N SER A 53 9.64 21.90 -7.30
CA SER A 53 10.07 20.52 -7.07
C SER A 53 11.59 20.36 -7.22
N PHE A 54 12.22 20.97 -8.23
CA PHE A 54 13.67 20.94 -8.40
C PHE A 54 14.42 21.63 -7.26
N ALA A 55 13.98 22.84 -6.84
CA ALA A 55 14.60 23.56 -5.73
C ALA A 55 14.53 22.78 -4.40
N ILE A 56 13.44 22.04 -4.15
CA ILE A 56 13.30 21.18 -2.97
C ILE A 56 14.18 19.94 -3.11
N ARG A 57 14.16 19.32 -4.29
CA ARG A 57 14.91 18.10 -4.62
C ARG A 57 16.41 18.28 -4.39
N GLU A 58 16.98 19.42 -4.74
CA GLU A 58 18.40 19.75 -4.46
C GLU A 58 18.75 19.59 -2.97
N ARG A 59 17.94 20.18 -2.09
CA ARG A 59 18.11 20.11 -0.63
C ARG A 59 17.97 18.67 -0.10
N ILE A 60 17.03 17.91 -0.65
CA ILE A 60 16.85 16.49 -0.31
C ILE A 60 18.08 15.67 -0.71
N ILE A 61 18.66 15.93 -1.89
CA ILE A 61 19.85 15.21 -2.37
C ILE A 61 21.07 15.55 -1.55
N GLU A 62 21.31 16.81 -1.20
CA GLU A 62 22.41 17.18 -0.29
C GLU A 62 22.30 16.41 1.04
N ARG A 63 21.10 16.37 1.62
CA ARG A 63 20.85 15.62 2.86
C ARG A 63 21.04 14.11 2.67
N ARG A 64 20.68 13.56 1.50
CA ARG A 64 20.92 12.15 1.15
C ARG A 64 22.40 11.82 1.06
N VAL A 65 23.22 12.71 0.51
CA VAL A 65 24.67 12.49 0.45
C VAL A 65 25.25 12.42 1.88
N VAL A 66 24.84 13.33 2.77
CA VAL A 66 25.24 13.29 4.18
C VAL A 66 24.78 11.99 4.85
N THR A 67 23.51 11.62 4.68
CA THR A 67 22.94 10.36 5.22
C THR A 67 23.74 9.14 4.76
N ARG A 68 24.05 9.06 3.46
CA ARG A 68 24.79 7.93 2.89
C ARG A 68 26.23 7.86 3.40
N ARG A 69 26.91 9.01 3.56
CA ARG A 69 28.27 9.05 4.10
C ARG A 69 28.29 8.57 5.54
N GLN A 70 27.40 9.08 6.39
CA GLN A 70 27.27 8.61 7.77
C GLN A 70 26.99 7.11 7.85
N PHE A 71 26.05 6.58 7.07
CA PHE A 71 25.78 5.14 7.04
C PHE A 71 26.97 4.28 6.57
N ALA A 72 27.89 4.84 5.77
CA ALA A 72 29.11 4.13 5.39
C ALA A 72 30.17 4.22 6.49
N GLU A 73 30.29 5.37 7.15
CA GLU A 73 31.24 5.61 8.25
C GLU A 73 30.88 4.79 9.51
N GLU A 74 29.59 4.69 9.84
CA GLU A 74 29.06 3.94 11.00
C GLU A 74 28.87 2.44 10.71
N ASP A 75 29.30 1.94 9.55
CA ASP A 75 29.32 0.51 9.21
C ASP A 75 27.97 -0.23 9.38
N VAL A 76 26.88 0.46 9.02
CA VAL A 76 25.51 0.06 9.40
C VAL A 76 24.99 -1.18 8.67
N LYS A 77 24.16 -1.97 9.36
CA LYS A 77 23.25 -2.95 8.72
C LYS A 77 22.10 -2.23 8.02
N ARG A 78 21.72 -2.69 6.82
CA ARG A 78 20.71 -2.04 5.98
C ARG A 78 19.49 -2.93 5.76
N VAL A 79 18.31 -2.31 5.82
CA VAL A 79 17.04 -2.94 5.48
C VAL A 79 16.74 -2.79 3.99
N TYR A 80 16.33 -3.87 3.35
CA TYR A 80 15.90 -3.96 1.97
C TYR A 80 14.45 -4.43 1.91
N TYR A 81 13.54 -3.51 1.67
CA TYR A 81 12.11 -3.82 1.59
C TYR A 81 11.73 -4.10 0.13
N LEU A 82 11.40 -5.35 -0.19
CA LEU A 82 11.02 -5.76 -1.56
C LEU A 82 9.50 -5.79 -1.67
N SER A 83 8.95 -4.99 -2.57
CA SER A 83 7.50 -4.90 -2.79
C SER A 83 7.19 -4.64 -4.26
N MET A 84 6.20 -5.35 -4.79
CA MET A 84 5.64 -5.08 -6.12
C MET A 84 4.90 -3.73 -6.18
N GLU A 85 4.52 -3.16 -5.03
CA GLU A 85 3.72 -1.95 -4.97
C GLU A 85 4.28 -0.92 -3.99
N TYR A 86 4.21 0.36 -4.38
CA TYR A 86 4.43 1.52 -3.52
C TYR A 86 3.41 2.62 -3.84
N LEU A 87 2.42 2.84 -2.97
CA LEU A 87 1.49 3.96 -3.12
C LEU A 87 2.04 5.20 -2.43
N ILE A 88 3.06 5.84 -3.00
CA ILE A 88 3.70 7.02 -2.39
C ILE A 88 2.80 8.28 -2.46
N GLY A 89 1.93 8.38 -3.46
CA GLY A 89 1.07 9.55 -3.68
C GLY A 89 1.84 10.74 -4.26
N ARG A 90 1.33 11.95 -4.03
CA ARG A 90 1.99 13.21 -4.39
C ARG A 90 3.13 13.54 -3.44
N MET A 91 4.22 14.10 -3.96
CA MET A 91 5.46 14.24 -3.21
C MET A 91 5.76 15.69 -2.81
N LEU A 92 5.24 16.71 -3.50
CA LEU A 92 5.61 18.11 -3.25
C LEU A 92 5.36 18.53 -1.80
N GLU A 93 4.12 18.43 -1.34
CA GLU A 93 3.76 18.84 0.01
C GLU A 93 4.40 17.93 1.07
N ALA A 94 4.41 16.62 0.83
CA ALA A 94 5.01 15.64 1.73
C ALA A 94 6.50 15.95 1.95
N ASN A 95 7.25 16.22 0.88
CA ASN A 95 8.66 16.56 0.94
C ASN A 95 8.90 17.90 1.63
N LEU A 96 8.09 18.93 1.36
CA LEU A 96 8.19 20.21 2.04
C LEU A 96 7.98 20.08 3.55
N ARG A 97 6.97 19.32 3.97
CA ARG A 97 6.65 19.06 5.38
C ARG A 97 7.71 18.20 6.05
N ASN A 98 8.16 17.13 5.40
CA ASN A 98 9.21 16.25 5.91
C ASN A 98 10.54 16.99 6.02
N MET A 99 10.82 17.90 5.08
CA MET A 99 11.95 18.80 5.17
C MET A 99 11.68 20.02 6.07
N GLY A 100 10.54 20.16 6.76
CA GLY A 100 10.26 21.29 7.65
C GLY A 100 10.50 22.67 7.02
N ILE A 101 10.17 22.83 5.74
CA ILE A 101 10.29 24.08 4.96
C ILE A 101 8.97 24.47 4.31
N PHE A 102 7.86 23.86 4.70
CA PHE A 102 6.56 24.07 4.08
C PHE A 102 6.11 25.52 4.17
N GLU A 103 6.04 26.07 5.38
CA GLU A 103 5.57 27.43 5.65
C GLU A 103 6.49 28.47 4.98
N VAL A 104 7.80 28.29 5.12
CA VAL A 104 8.81 29.19 4.51
C VAL A 104 8.75 29.16 2.98
N THR A 105 8.47 28.00 2.38
CA THR A 105 8.29 27.90 0.93
C THR A 105 7.00 28.57 0.48
N GLN A 106 5.92 28.48 1.26
CA GLN A 106 4.68 29.21 0.96
C GLN A 106 4.90 30.74 0.99
N GLU A 107 5.68 31.24 1.93
CA GLU A 107 6.08 32.66 1.98
C GLU A 107 6.87 33.06 0.72
N ALA A 108 7.88 32.28 0.36
CA ALA A 108 8.69 32.51 -0.84
C ALA A 108 7.84 32.50 -2.13
N LEU A 109 6.87 31.59 -2.24
CA LEU A 109 5.96 31.51 -3.38
C LEU A 109 5.01 32.70 -3.45
N LYS A 110 4.51 33.16 -2.30
CA LYS A 110 3.65 34.35 -2.23
C LYS A 110 4.37 35.60 -2.74
N GLU A 111 5.66 35.76 -2.42
CA GLU A 111 6.50 36.85 -2.95
C GLU A 111 6.74 36.74 -4.47
N LEU A 112 6.71 35.53 -5.03
CA LEU A 112 6.80 35.27 -6.47
C LEU A 112 5.45 35.36 -7.18
N GLY A 113 4.35 35.61 -6.46
CA GLY A 113 3.00 35.63 -7.03
C GLY A 113 2.46 34.25 -7.40
N VAL A 114 3.00 33.17 -6.83
CA VAL A 114 2.61 31.77 -7.12
C VAL A 114 1.75 31.22 -6.00
N ASP A 115 0.56 30.70 -6.32
CA ASP A 115 -0.28 30.00 -5.35
C ASP A 115 0.13 28.53 -5.22
N PHE A 116 0.54 28.13 -4.00
CA PHE A 116 0.92 26.77 -3.69
C PHE A 116 -0.20 25.76 -3.95
N GLN A 117 -1.44 26.08 -3.61
CA GLN A 117 -2.57 25.15 -3.76
C GLN A 117 -2.87 24.84 -5.23
N THR A 118 -2.71 25.84 -6.09
CA THR A 118 -2.84 25.69 -7.54
C THR A 118 -1.78 24.73 -8.09
N ILE A 119 -0.50 24.92 -7.75
CA ILE A 119 0.57 24.05 -8.27
C ILE A 119 0.53 22.63 -7.67
N ALA A 120 0.22 22.48 -6.38
CA ALA A 120 0.14 21.18 -5.71
C ALA A 120 -1.00 20.31 -6.25
N ARG A 121 -2.06 20.92 -6.81
CA ARG A 121 -3.16 20.20 -7.45
C ARG A 121 -2.79 19.60 -8.81
N LEU A 122 -1.76 20.15 -9.48
CA LEU A 122 -1.28 19.72 -10.80
C LEU A 122 -0.32 18.54 -10.73
N GLU A 123 0.24 18.25 -9.56
CA GLU A 123 1.06 17.05 -9.35
C GLU A 123 0.18 15.81 -9.46
N GLU A 124 0.57 14.87 -10.31
CA GLU A 124 -0.11 13.58 -10.46
C GLU A 124 0.31 12.64 -9.30
N ASP A 125 -0.60 11.75 -8.89
CA ASP A 125 -0.24 10.69 -7.94
C ASP A 125 0.70 9.69 -8.63
N ALA A 126 1.76 9.26 -7.93
CA ALA A 126 2.63 8.24 -8.49
C ALA A 126 1.92 6.88 -8.58
N ALA A 127 1.69 6.41 -9.81
CA ALA A 127 0.93 5.20 -10.11
C ALA A 127 1.77 3.92 -9.91
N LEU A 128 2.35 3.76 -8.73
CA LEU A 128 3.32 2.69 -8.42
C LEU A 128 2.74 1.58 -7.52
N GLY A 129 1.44 1.64 -7.23
CA GLY A 129 0.74 0.68 -6.38
C GLY A 129 -0.78 0.78 -6.57
N ASN A 130 -1.53 -0.04 -5.85
CA ASN A 130 -2.99 -0.09 -5.94
C ASN A 130 -3.67 -0.10 -4.56
N GLY A 131 -3.20 -0.95 -3.64
CA GLY A 131 -3.93 -1.27 -2.43
C GLY A 131 -3.26 -0.90 -1.10
N GLY A 132 -3.82 -1.44 -0.01
CA GLY A 132 -3.27 -1.30 1.34
C GLY A 132 -1.82 -1.82 1.46
N LEU A 133 -1.45 -2.84 0.69
CA LEU A 133 -0.09 -3.40 0.62
C LEU A 133 0.93 -2.33 0.18
N GLY A 134 0.68 -1.69 -0.98
CA GLY A 134 1.56 -0.63 -1.48
C GLY A 134 1.59 0.61 -0.60
N ARG A 135 0.47 0.95 0.07
CA ARG A 135 0.45 2.09 1.00
C ARG A 135 1.22 1.80 2.28
N LEU A 136 1.18 0.56 2.78
CA LEU A 136 1.98 0.12 3.91
C LEU A 136 3.48 0.23 3.58
N ALA A 137 3.91 -0.31 2.44
CA ALA A 137 5.31 -0.22 1.98
C ALA A 137 5.81 1.24 1.92
N ALA A 138 4.99 2.14 1.37
CA ALA A 138 5.31 3.57 1.35
C ALA A 138 5.40 4.20 2.77
N CYS A 139 4.51 3.83 3.69
CA CYS A 139 4.57 4.29 5.08
C CYS A 139 5.80 3.75 5.82
N ILE A 140 6.17 2.48 5.62
CA ILE A 140 7.36 1.86 6.20
C ILE A 140 8.61 2.61 5.74
N LEU A 141 8.74 2.88 4.44
CA LEU A 141 9.91 3.58 3.91
C LEU A 141 10.06 5.00 4.46
N GLU A 142 8.97 5.77 4.54
CA GLU A 142 8.97 7.10 5.17
C GLU A 142 9.32 7.02 6.66
N SER A 143 8.77 6.03 7.37
CA SER A 143 9.04 5.79 8.79
C SER A 143 10.50 5.42 9.05
N MET A 144 11.09 4.54 8.24
CA MET A 144 12.53 4.23 8.33
C MET A 144 13.36 5.51 8.21
N ALA A 145 13.06 6.37 7.25
CA ALA A 145 13.77 7.65 7.09
C ALA A 145 13.53 8.61 8.28
N THR A 146 12.32 8.63 8.82
CA THR A 146 11.94 9.48 9.97
C THR A 146 12.61 9.04 11.26
N GLN A 147 12.65 7.73 11.52
CA GLN A 147 13.22 7.16 12.73
C GLN A 147 14.75 6.95 12.63
N GLY A 148 15.35 7.20 11.46
CA GLY A 148 16.79 7.12 11.24
C GLY A 148 17.31 5.72 10.86
N TYR A 149 16.43 4.78 10.55
CA TYR A 149 16.83 3.43 10.15
C TYR A 149 17.41 3.41 8.72
N PRO A 150 18.59 2.80 8.51
CA PRO A 150 19.18 2.64 7.19
C PRO A 150 18.34 1.70 6.32
N GLY A 151 17.71 2.24 5.28
CA GLY A 151 16.74 1.46 4.50
C GLY A 151 16.65 1.83 3.03
N TYR A 152 16.32 0.82 2.22
CA TYR A 152 15.95 0.94 0.82
C TYR A 152 14.62 0.25 0.58
N GLY A 153 13.76 0.87 -0.24
CA GLY A 153 12.66 0.17 -0.90
C GLY A 153 13.09 -0.25 -2.30
N TYR A 154 12.70 -1.44 -2.74
CA TYR A 154 12.85 -1.90 -4.12
C TYR A 154 11.51 -2.31 -4.72
N GLY A 155 11.27 -1.91 -5.97
CA GLY A 155 10.09 -2.25 -6.75
C GLY A 155 10.25 -1.98 -8.25
N ILE A 156 9.15 -1.93 -8.98
CA ILE A 156 9.12 -1.67 -10.44
C ILE A 156 8.68 -0.23 -10.71
N ARG A 157 9.29 0.40 -11.72
CA ARG A 157 8.85 1.71 -12.23
C ARG A 157 7.77 1.51 -13.28
N TYR A 158 6.52 1.37 -12.84
CA TYR A 158 5.39 1.19 -13.77
C TYR A 158 5.11 2.46 -14.58
N GLU A 159 5.02 2.30 -15.89
CA GLU A 159 4.74 3.42 -16.80
C GLU A 159 3.28 3.91 -16.69
N PHE A 160 2.34 2.97 -16.56
CA PHE A 160 0.90 3.23 -16.60
C PHE A 160 0.12 2.81 -15.34
N GLY A 161 0.85 2.50 -14.26
CA GLY A 161 0.28 1.99 -13.02
C GLY A 161 -0.70 0.83 -13.20
N MET A 162 -1.78 0.79 -12.41
CA MET A 162 -2.83 -0.22 -12.61
C MET A 162 -3.84 0.26 -13.66
N PHE A 163 -4.55 1.35 -13.38
CA PHE A 163 -5.43 2.10 -14.30
C PHE A 163 -6.04 3.31 -13.58
N GLN A 164 -6.45 4.30 -14.37
CA GLN A 164 -7.34 5.39 -13.99
C GLN A 164 -8.79 4.94 -14.14
N GLN A 165 -9.59 5.06 -13.08
CA GLN A 165 -10.98 4.60 -13.06
C GLN A 165 -11.93 5.69 -13.52
N HIS A 166 -12.72 5.43 -14.55
CA HIS A 166 -13.83 6.29 -14.97
C HIS A 166 -15.16 5.57 -14.70
N ILE A 167 -16.23 6.34 -14.49
CA ILE A 167 -17.59 5.82 -14.40
C ILE A 167 -18.35 6.29 -15.64
N GLU A 168 -18.65 5.36 -16.54
CA GLU A 168 -19.36 5.61 -17.79
C GLU A 168 -20.60 4.73 -17.84
N HIS A 169 -21.78 5.31 -18.03
CA HIS A 169 -23.06 4.59 -17.99
C HIS A 169 -23.19 3.68 -16.76
N PHE A 170 -22.90 4.23 -15.57
CA PHE A 170 -22.86 3.55 -14.27
C PHE A 170 -21.76 2.50 -14.09
N ARG A 171 -20.96 2.18 -15.11
CA ARG A 171 -19.93 1.14 -15.07
C ARG A 171 -18.54 1.69 -14.87
N GLN A 172 -17.70 0.91 -14.21
CA GLN A 172 -16.25 1.15 -14.23
C GLN A 172 -15.69 0.90 -15.63
N VAL A 173 -14.96 1.89 -16.14
CA VAL A 173 -14.11 1.79 -17.34
C VAL A 173 -12.67 2.10 -16.94
N GLU A 174 -11.75 1.23 -17.37
CA GLU A 174 -10.32 1.36 -17.10
C GLU A 174 -9.63 2.14 -18.22
N HIS A 175 -8.96 3.24 -17.86
CA HIS A 175 -8.07 4.00 -18.76
C HIS A 175 -6.62 3.91 -18.26
N PRO A 176 -5.59 3.98 -19.12
CA PRO A 176 -4.20 3.99 -18.67
C PRO A 176 -3.89 5.20 -17.77
N ASP A 177 -3.17 4.98 -16.67
CA ASP A 177 -2.72 6.07 -15.80
C ASP A 177 -1.48 6.74 -16.40
N ASN A 178 -1.61 7.99 -16.86
CA ASN A 178 -0.56 8.68 -17.61
C ASN A 178 0.33 9.57 -16.73
N TRP A 179 0.58 9.18 -15.48
CA TRP A 179 1.32 9.98 -14.50
C TRP A 179 2.72 10.46 -14.94
N LEU A 180 3.39 9.74 -15.84
CA LEU A 180 4.72 10.10 -16.39
C LEU A 180 4.68 10.92 -17.67
N ARG A 181 3.50 11.26 -18.21
CA ARG A 181 3.34 11.96 -19.50
C ARG A 181 4.16 13.25 -19.59
N PHE A 182 4.31 13.95 -18.48
CA PHE A 182 5.01 15.24 -18.41
C PHE A 182 6.37 15.13 -17.72
N GLY A 183 6.90 13.92 -17.58
CA GLY A 183 8.05 13.61 -16.74
C GLY A 183 7.71 13.64 -15.25
N ASN A 184 8.66 13.21 -14.42
CA ASN A 184 8.55 13.29 -12.97
C ASN A 184 9.77 14.03 -12.40
N PRO A 185 9.59 15.19 -11.73
CA PRO A 185 10.73 15.95 -11.23
C PRO A 185 11.46 15.26 -10.07
N TRP A 186 10.85 14.25 -9.43
CA TRP A 186 11.40 13.61 -8.23
C TRP A 186 12.33 12.43 -8.51
N GLU A 187 12.33 11.90 -9.74
CA GLU A 187 13.08 10.70 -10.08
C GLU A 187 14.49 11.01 -10.59
N PHE A 188 15.43 10.14 -10.25
CA PHE A 188 16.80 10.18 -10.74
C PHE A 188 17.11 8.91 -11.52
N PRO A 189 17.21 8.98 -12.87
CA PRO A 189 17.71 7.85 -13.63
C PRO A 189 19.18 7.56 -13.23
N ARG A 190 19.51 6.27 -13.11
CA ARG A 190 20.86 5.78 -12.78
C ARG A 190 21.37 4.88 -13.91
N PRO A 191 21.76 5.46 -15.07
CA PRO A 191 22.28 4.67 -16.19
C PRO A 191 23.56 3.88 -15.85
N GLU A 192 24.25 4.26 -14.77
CA GLU A 192 25.41 3.54 -14.23
C GLU A 192 25.03 2.30 -13.39
N LYS A 193 23.74 2.12 -13.07
CA LYS A 193 23.20 0.95 -12.34
C LYS A 193 22.20 0.23 -13.24
N ILE A 194 22.76 -0.56 -14.16
CA ILE A 194 22.02 -1.42 -15.08
C ILE A 194 22.41 -2.87 -14.81
N PHE A 195 21.41 -3.72 -14.58
CA PHE A 195 21.62 -5.14 -14.30
C PHE A 195 20.93 -6.00 -15.35
N PRO A 196 21.60 -7.01 -15.93
CA PRO A 196 20.98 -7.96 -16.83
C PRO A 196 20.07 -8.92 -16.07
N VAL A 197 18.88 -9.18 -16.60
CA VAL A 197 17.96 -10.20 -16.11
C VAL A 197 17.63 -11.16 -17.24
N ARG A 198 17.85 -12.45 -17.01
CA ARG A 198 17.65 -13.51 -17.99
C ARG A 198 16.28 -14.17 -17.80
N PHE A 199 15.66 -14.61 -18.89
CA PHE A 199 14.49 -15.49 -18.89
C PHE A 199 14.71 -16.63 -19.88
N TYR A 200 14.00 -17.74 -19.67
CA TYR A 200 14.09 -18.93 -20.52
C TYR A 200 15.48 -19.56 -20.51
N GLY A 201 15.98 -20.04 -21.66
CA GLY A 201 17.27 -20.70 -21.77
C GLY A 201 17.27 -22.11 -21.20
N TYR A 202 18.46 -22.63 -20.90
CA TYR A 202 18.65 -23.98 -20.37
C TYR A 202 19.85 -24.03 -19.42
N VAL A 203 19.91 -25.08 -18.60
CA VAL A 203 20.96 -25.27 -17.60
C VAL A 203 21.94 -26.32 -18.09
N ILE A 204 23.24 -26.02 -18.02
CA ILE A 204 24.32 -26.98 -18.24
C ILE A 204 24.93 -27.31 -16.88
N GLU A 205 25.06 -28.61 -16.59
CA GLU A 205 25.76 -29.11 -15.42
C GLU A 205 27.21 -29.43 -15.78
N HIS A 206 28.15 -28.94 -14.97
CA HIS A 206 29.57 -29.21 -15.09
C HIS A 206 30.05 -29.96 -13.84
N HIS A 207 30.83 -31.01 -14.05
CA HIS A 207 31.45 -31.76 -12.96
C HIS A 207 32.84 -31.20 -12.70
N GLU A 208 33.05 -30.56 -11.56
CA GLU A 208 34.36 -30.05 -11.17
C GLU A 208 35.22 -31.15 -10.54
N ALA A 209 36.55 -31.01 -10.63
CA ALA A 209 37.51 -31.95 -10.05
C ALA A 209 37.44 -32.03 -8.50
N SER A 210 36.80 -31.03 -7.86
CA SER A 210 36.51 -30.97 -6.42
C SER A 210 35.39 -31.94 -5.98
N GLY A 211 34.61 -32.49 -6.93
CA GLY A 211 33.46 -33.34 -6.65
C GLY A 211 32.13 -32.59 -6.45
N GLU A 212 32.14 -31.25 -6.51
CA GLU A 212 30.91 -30.43 -6.52
C GLU A 212 30.44 -30.17 -7.96
N ASN A 213 29.13 -30.29 -8.19
CA ASN A 213 28.53 -29.97 -9.49
C ASN A 213 28.25 -28.46 -9.55
N CYS A 214 28.77 -27.79 -10.58
CA CYS A 214 28.43 -26.40 -10.85
C CYS A 214 27.49 -26.30 -12.05
N HIS A 215 26.66 -25.26 -12.07
CA HIS A 215 25.64 -25.08 -13.09
C HIS A 215 25.87 -23.75 -13.81
N THR A 216 25.70 -23.74 -15.13
CA THR A 216 25.61 -22.50 -15.92
C THR A 216 24.22 -22.38 -16.52
N TRP A 217 23.64 -21.18 -16.45
CA TRP A 217 22.37 -20.86 -17.09
C TRP A 217 22.64 -20.09 -18.38
N GLU A 218 22.41 -20.76 -19.51
CA GLU A 218 22.81 -20.30 -20.83
C GLU A 218 21.60 -20.05 -21.75
N ASP A 219 21.83 -19.20 -22.76
CA ASP A 219 20.82 -18.79 -23.76
C ASP A 219 19.57 -18.12 -23.14
N GLY A 220 18.52 -17.91 -23.93
CA GLY A 220 17.28 -17.27 -23.50
C GLY A 220 17.25 -15.76 -23.74
N GLU A 221 16.20 -15.13 -23.23
CA GLU A 221 15.95 -13.70 -23.38
C GLU A 221 16.71 -12.91 -22.32
N LEU A 222 17.33 -11.79 -22.71
CA LEU A 222 18.02 -10.88 -21.79
C LEU A 222 17.34 -9.51 -21.80
N VAL A 223 16.88 -9.07 -20.63
CA VAL A 223 16.29 -7.75 -20.39
C VAL A 223 17.20 -6.96 -19.47
N LEU A 224 17.36 -5.66 -19.71
CA LEU A 224 18.14 -4.78 -18.85
C LEU A 224 17.23 -4.09 -17.82
N ALA A 225 17.60 -4.14 -16.55
CA ALA A 225 16.94 -3.41 -15.48
C ALA A 225 17.72 -2.13 -15.18
N MET A 226 17.17 -0.96 -15.54
CA MET A 226 17.77 0.34 -15.23
C MET A 226 17.15 0.93 -13.96
N ALA A 227 17.99 1.34 -13.01
CA ALA A 227 17.53 1.94 -11.76
C ALA A 227 17.02 3.38 -11.94
N TYR A 228 15.96 3.70 -11.19
CA TYR A 228 15.47 5.04 -10.94
C TYR A 228 15.36 5.25 -9.42
N ASP A 229 16.07 6.24 -8.91
CA ASP A 229 16.06 6.58 -7.48
C ASP A 229 15.01 7.65 -7.18
N TYR A 230 14.22 7.40 -6.13
CA TYR A 230 13.27 8.32 -5.51
C TYR A 230 13.72 8.55 -4.06
N PRO A 231 14.41 9.66 -3.77
CA PRO A 231 14.81 10.00 -2.41
C PRO A 231 13.59 10.13 -1.49
N THR A 232 13.63 9.48 -0.33
CA THR A 232 12.54 9.51 0.65
C THR A 232 12.98 10.25 1.89
N ALA A 233 12.50 11.49 2.05
CA ALA A 233 12.83 12.33 3.20
C ALA A 233 12.02 11.92 4.44
N GLY A 234 12.73 11.72 5.56
CA GLY A 234 12.12 11.57 6.87
C GLY A 234 11.64 12.89 7.45
N TYR A 235 10.66 12.83 8.37
CA TYR A 235 10.09 14.02 9.01
C TYR A 235 11.14 14.85 9.78
N GLN A 236 11.02 16.18 9.70
CA GLN A 236 11.94 17.18 10.25
C GLN A 236 13.43 17.00 9.86
N ARG A 237 13.69 16.81 8.57
CA ARG A 237 15.05 16.83 7.96
C ARG A 237 16.03 15.81 8.57
N ARG A 238 15.56 14.67 9.08
CA ARG A 238 16.46 13.64 9.67
C ARG A 238 17.28 12.92 8.60
N ASN A 239 16.85 11.76 8.17
CA ASN A 239 17.57 10.96 7.18
C ASN A 239 16.81 11.03 5.85
N VAL A 240 17.54 10.85 4.76
CA VAL A 240 16.94 10.65 3.44
C VAL A 240 17.33 9.25 2.96
N ASN A 241 16.35 8.34 3.00
CA ASN A 241 16.47 6.99 2.44
C ASN A 241 16.14 7.00 0.94
N ASN A 242 15.99 5.81 0.35
CA ASN A 242 15.81 5.68 -1.09
C ASN A 242 14.78 4.60 -1.45
N LEU A 243 13.80 4.97 -2.27
CA LEU A 243 13.04 4.00 -3.07
C LEU A 243 13.77 3.84 -4.42
N ARG A 244 14.18 2.63 -4.76
CA ARG A 244 14.75 2.30 -6.07
C ARG A 244 13.75 1.50 -6.88
N LEU A 245 13.45 1.99 -8.08
CA LEU A 245 12.50 1.37 -8.99
C LEU A 245 13.21 0.94 -10.28
N TRP A 246 12.86 -0.23 -10.78
CA TRP A 246 13.46 -0.80 -11.99
C TRP A 246 12.58 -0.55 -13.21
N ALA A 247 13.15 0.05 -14.25
CA ALA A 247 12.54 0.11 -15.57
C ALA A 247 13.17 -0.97 -16.46
N ALA A 248 12.33 -1.75 -17.13
CA ALA A 248 12.80 -2.68 -18.14
C ALA A 248 13.26 -1.92 -19.37
N LYS A 249 14.40 -2.32 -19.93
CA LYS A 249 15.02 -1.77 -21.12
C LYS A 249 15.47 -2.89 -22.02
N ALA A 250 15.28 -2.69 -23.32
CA ALA A 250 15.74 -3.63 -24.34
C ALA A 250 17.28 -3.63 -24.41
N THR A 251 17.88 -4.80 -24.61
CA THR A 251 19.32 -4.91 -24.91
C THR A 251 19.67 -4.30 -26.27
N ARG A 252 18.70 -4.28 -27.19
CA ARG A 252 18.76 -3.61 -28.49
C ARG A 252 17.53 -2.74 -28.67
N ASN A 253 17.74 -1.44 -28.87
CA ASN A 253 16.63 -0.50 -29.05
C ASN A 253 16.00 -0.55 -30.46
N PHE A 254 16.74 -0.99 -31.47
CA PHE A 254 16.35 -0.91 -32.88
C PHE A 254 17.23 -1.81 -33.77
N ASP A 255 16.62 -2.58 -34.68
CA ASP A 255 17.35 -3.32 -35.72
C ASP A 255 17.23 -2.61 -37.08
N LEU A 256 18.32 -1.95 -37.49
CA LEU A 256 18.44 -1.25 -38.77
C LEU A 256 18.20 -2.14 -39.99
N ARG A 257 18.42 -3.46 -39.90
CA ARG A 257 18.25 -4.37 -41.03
C ARG A 257 16.78 -4.53 -41.39
N TYR A 258 15.95 -4.89 -40.41
CA TYR A 258 14.50 -4.99 -40.61
C TYR A 258 13.88 -3.66 -41.03
N PHE A 259 14.37 -2.54 -40.49
CA PHE A 259 13.90 -1.22 -40.91
C PHE A 259 14.22 -0.92 -42.38
N ASN A 260 15.46 -1.19 -42.82
CA ASN A 260 15.87 -0.98 -44.20
C ASN A 260 15.17 -1.94 -45.18
N GLU A 261 14.72 -3.10 -44.70
CA GLU A 261 13.89 -4.06 -45.44
C GLU A 261 12.40 -3.68 -45.47
N GLY A 262 12.00 -2.61 -44.76
CA GLY A 262 10.62 -2.12 -44.69
C GLY A 262 9.75 -2.80 -43.63
N ASP A 263 10.31 -3.71 -42.82
CA ASP A 263 9.62 -4.37 -41.71
C ASP A 263 9.79 -3.58 -40.40
N TYR A 264 9.08 -2.46 -40.34
CA TYR A 264 9.16 -1.53 -39.22
C TYR A 264 8.67 -2.12 -37.89
N ILE A 265 7.74 -3.09 -37.93
CA ILE A 265 7.20 -3.73 -36.72
C ILE A 265 8.29 -4.60 -36.08
N ARG A 266 8.97 -5.45 -36.87
CA ARG A 266 10.06 -6.28 -36.35
C ARG A 266 11.27 -5.46 -35.92
N ALA A 267 11.53 -4.32 -36.56
CA ALA A 267 12.63 -3.43 -36.18
C ALA A 267 12.56 -2.93 -34.72
N VAL A 268 11.37 -2.96 -34.10
CA VAL A 268 11.13 -2.51 -32.71
C VAL A 268 10.47 -3.57 -31.82
N ALA A 269 10.24 -4.79 -32.31
CA ALA A 269 9.47 -5.81 -31.61
C ALA A 269 10.13 -6.23 -30.28
N ASP A 270 11.44 -6.53 -30.31
CA ASP A 270 12.22 -6.90 -29.12
C ASP A 270 12.12 -5.83 -28.02
N LYS A 271 12.12 -4.54 -28.45
CA LYS A 271 11.96 -3.43 -27.52
C LYS A 271 10.59 -3.43 -26.86
N SER A 272 9.53 -3.61 -27.65
CA SER A 272 8.17 -3.63 -27.13
C SER A 272 7.93 -4.79 -26.16
N GLU A 273 8.46 -5.97 -26.44
CA GLU A 273 8.29 -7.15 -25.59
C GLU A 273 9.03 -6.98 -24.25
N SER A 274 10.31 -6.61 -24.27
CA SER A 274 11.10 -6.43 -23.05
C SER A 274 10.57 -5.29 -22.16
N GLU A 275 10.17 -4.16 -22.75
CA GLU A 275 9.68 -3.01 -21.96
C GLU A 275 8.28 -3.25 -21.36
N THR A 276 7.52 -4.23 -21.87
CA THR A 276 6.17 -4.59 -21.35
C THR A 276 6.22 -4.98 -19.87
N ILE A 277 7.33 -5.55 -19.38
CA ILE A 277 7.52 -5.95 -17.99
C ILE A 277 7.30 -4.78 -17.02
N SER A 278 7.72 -3.56 -17.36
CA SER A 278 7.54 -2.39 -16.49
C SER A 278 6.41 -1.45 -16.92
N MET A 279 5.47 -1.90 -17.77
CA MET A 279 4.38 -1.03 -18.23
C MET A 279 3.25 -0.89 -17.20
N VAL A 280 2.63 -2.00 -16.80
CA VAL A 280 1.42 -2.00 -15.97
C VAL A 280 1.55 -2.89 -14.74
N LEU A 281 0.96 -2.45 -13.63
CA LEU A 281 0.88 -3.18 -12.37
C LEU A 281 -0.26 -4.21 -12.43
N TYR A 282 0.05 -5.47 -12.07
CA TYR A 282 -0.87 -6.61 -12.08
C TYR A 282 -1.59 -6.78 -13.44
N PRO A 283 -0.85 -7.17 -14.50
CA PRO A 283 -1.46 -7.50 -15.78
C PRO A 283 -2.51 -8.60 -15.61
N ASN A 284 -3.52 -8.61 -16.48
CA ASN A 284 -4.60 -9.59 -16.43
C ASN A 284 -4.07 -11.02 -16.60
N ASP A 285 -4.08 -11.79 -15.52
CA ASP A 285 -3.54 -13.14 -15.40
C ASP A 285 -4.59 -14.25 -15.64
N ALA A 286 -5.77 -13.90 -16.15
CA ALA A 286 -6.75 -14.89 -16.60
C ALA A 286 -6.22 -15.75 -17.77
N THR A 287 -5.24 -15.26 -18.51
CA THR A 287 -4.62 -15.94 -19.66
C THR A 287 -3.24 -16.52 -19.31
N ALA A 288 -2.79 -17.52 -20.08
CA ALA A 288 -1.45 -18.10 -19.89
C ALA A 288 -0.33 -17.06 -20.07
N ILE A 289 -0.47 -16.18 -21.06
CA ILE A 289 0.48 -15.09 -21.34
C ILE A 289 0.51 -14.09 -20.18
N GLY A 290 -0.65 -13.73 -19.63
CA GLY A 290 -0.74 -12.84 -18.47
C GLY A 290 -0.07 -13.39 -17.22
N ARG A 291 -0.26 -14.70 -16.95
CA ARG A 291 0.44 -15.40 -15.86
C ARG A 291 1.96 -15.38 -16.04
N GLU A 292 2.43 -15.65 -17.24
CA GLU A 292 3.85 -15.60 -17.56
C GLU A 292 4.44 -14.19 -17.40
N LEU A 293 3.74 -13.16 -17.87
CA LEU A 293 4.18 -11.77 -17.71
C LEU A 293 4.27 -11.40 -16.22
N ARG A 294 3.30 -11.81 -15.40
CA ARG A 294 3.34 -11.57 -13.95
C ARG A 294 4.55 -12.25 -13.28
N LEU A 295 4.84 -13.51 -13.62
CA LEU A 295 6.05 -14.20 -13.15
C LEU A 295 7.33 -13.48 -13.62
N LYS A 296 7.36 -13.02 -14.88
CA LYS A 296 8.49 -12.22 -15.40
C LYS A 296 8.67 -10.93 -14.61
N GLN A 297 7.60 -10.22 -14.26
CA GLN A 297 7.66 -9.00 -13.44
C GLN A 297 8.26 -9.27 -12.08
N GLU A 298 7.75 -10.29 -11.38
CA GLU A 298 8.23 -10.66 -10.03
C GLU A 298 9.70 -11.03 -10.05
N TYR A 299 10.14 -11.88 -10.99
CA TYR A 299 11.54 -12.22 -11.12
C TYR A 299 12.42 -11.04 -11.55
N PHE A 300 11.93 -10.20 -12.47
CA PHE A 300 12.65 -9.04 -13.00
C PHE A 300 13.16 -8.12 -11.90
N PHE A 301 12.25 -7.65 -11.04
CA PHE A 301 12.63 -6.70 -10.01
C PHE A 301 13.43 -7.39 -8.90
N VAL A 302 13.13 -8.65 -8.59
CA VAL A 302 13.88 -9.43 -7.60
C VAL A 302 15.34 -9.58 -8.02
N SER A 303 15.60 -10.09 -9.23
CA SER A 303 16.98 -10.31 -9.69
C SER A 303 17.77 -9.00 -9.76
N ALA A 304 17.18 -7.94 -10.32
CA ALA A 304 17.84 -6.63 -10.36
C ALA A 304 18.15 -6.08 -8.96
N SER A 305 17.21 -6.23 -8.01
CA SER A 305 17.39 -5.75 -6.63
C SER A 305 18.48 -6.52 -5.90
N LEU A 306 18.51 -7.84 -6.03
CA LEU A 306 19.52 -8.68 -5.40
C LEU A 306 20.91 -8.40 -5.98
N GLN A 307 21.04 -8.28 -7.31
CA GLN A 307 22.31 -7.91 -7.93
C GLN A 307 22.84 -6.56 -7.41
N ASP A 308 21.98 -5.54 -7.24
CA ASP A 308 22.37 -4.25 -6.67
C ASP A 308 22.74 -4.33 -5.17
N ILE A 309 22.12 -5.23 -4.40
CA ILE A 309 22.47 -5.47 -3.00
C ILE A 309 23.86 -6.10 -2.90
N PHE A 310 24.17 -7.11 -3.72
CA PHE A 310 25.48 -7.77 -3.77
C PHE A 310 26.56 -6.80 -4.24
N ASP A 311 26.31 -6.08 -5.35
CA ASP A 311 27.23 -5.07 -5.87
C ASP A 311 27.57 -4.00 -4.81
N ARG A 312 26.56 -3.57 -4.04
CA ARG A 312 26.79 -2.62 -2.93
C ARG A 312 27.60 -3.21 -1.80
N ASN A 313 27.30 -4.45 -1.39
CA ASN A 313 28.04 -5.13 -0.33
C ASN A 313 29.54 -5.20 -0.68
N LEU A 314 29.85 -5.60 -1.92
CA LEU A 314 31.21 -5.69 -2.44
C LEU A 314 31.87 -4.31 -2.60
N GLN A 315 31.14 -3.29 -3.09
CA GLN A 315 31.66 -1.92 -3.21
C GLN A 315 32.04 -1.29 -1.87
N LEU A 316 31.38 -1.70 -0.78
CA LEU A 316 31.71 -1.27 0.58
C LEU A 316 32.86 -2.09 1.19
N GLY A 317 33.36 -3.11 0.49
CA GLY A 317 34.50 -3.93 0.91
C GLY A 317 34.14 -5.10 1.83
N TYR A 318 32.85 -5.43 1.99
CA TYR A 318 32.43 -6.57 2.80
C TYR A 318 32.50 -7.89 2.03
N SER A 319 32.71 -8.98 2.77
CA SER A 319 32.56 -10.32 2.22
C SER A 319 31.08 -10.66 2.01
N LEU A 320 30.79 -11.63 1.15
CA LEU A 320 29.43 -12.17 1.02
C LEU A 320 28.99 -12.94 2.27
N GLU A 321 29.95 -13.40 3.08
CA GLU A 321 29.68 -14.06 4.35
C GLU A 321 29.11 -13.10 5.41
N ASP A 322 29.42 -11.81 5.29
CA ASP A 322 28.97 -10.75 6.19
C ASP A 322 27.55 -10.27 5.85
N LEU A 323 26.95 -10.74 4.73
CA LEU A 323 25.63 -10.33 4.29
C LEU A 323 24.55 -10.40 5.39
N PRO A 324 24.46 -11.46 6.23
CA PRO A 324 23.47 -11.52 7.30
C PRO A 324 23.61 -10.42 8.36
N ASP A 325 24.83 -9.90 8.53
CA ASP A 325 25.15 -8.84 9.49
C ASP A 325 25.08 -7.44 8.85
N LYS A 326 25.09 -7.36 7.51
CA LYS A 326 25.04 -6.10 6.75
C LYS A 326 23.74 -5.84 6.00
N ALA A 327 22.91 -6.87 5.80
CA ALA A 327 21.66 -6.82 5.05
C ALA A 327 20.54 -7.59 5.75
N ALA A 328 19.37 -6.97 5.84
CA ALA A 328 18.11 -7.63 6.16
C ALA A 328 17.14 -7.43 4.98
N ILE A 329 16.62 -8.51 4.39
CA ILE A 329 15.72 -8.43 3.24
C ILE A 329 14.31 -8.84 3.67
N GLN A 330 13.37 -7.91 3.58
CA GLN A 330 11.96 -8.15 3.89
C GLN A 330 11.17 -8.45 2.63
N LEU A 331 10.49 -9.60 2.61
CA LEU A 331 9.55 -10.01 1.59
C LEU A 331 8.15 -9.50 1.95
N ASN A 332 7.65 -8.53 1.20
CA ASN A 332 6.31 -7.98 1.37
C ASN A 332 5.29 -8.83 0.57
N ASP A 333 4.66 -9.79 1.25
CA ASP A 333 3.82 -10.83 0.66
C ASP A 333 4.62 -11.82 -0.23
N THR A 334 3.94 -12.70 -0.97
CA THR A 334 4.59 -13.77 -1.76
C THR A 334 5.22 -13.31 -3.07
N HIS A 335 4.88 -12.12 -3.58
CA HIS A 335 5.39 -11.64 -4.88
C HIS A 335 6.93 -11.66 -5.00
N PRO A 336 7.71 -11.22 -3.98
CA PRO A 336 9.17 -11.34 -4.02
C PRO A 336 9.70 -12.71 -3.55
N ALA A 337 8.88 -13.75 -3.31
CA ALA A 337 9.32 -15.01 -2.72
C ALA A 337 10.37 -15.75 -3.57
N ILE A 338 10.37 -15.53 -4.88
CA ILE A 338 11.41 -16.06 -5.79
C ILE A 338 12.82 -15.54 -5.44
N ALA A 339 12.93 -14.46 -4.64
CA ALA A 339 14.19 -13.94 -4.13
C ALA A 339 14.99 -14.99 -3.36
N VAL A 340 14.34 -15.93 -2.66
CA VAL A 340 15.02 -17.01 -1.95
C VAL A 340 15.84 -17.87 -2.93
N ALA A 341 15.25 -18.24 -4.07
CA ALA A 341 15.93 -19.07 -5.07
C ALA A 341 16.95 -18.26 -5.90
N GLU A 342 16.66 -17.01 -6.24
CA GLU A 342 17.61 -16.15 -6.97
C GLU A 342 18.83 -15.80 -6.12
N PHE A 343 18.66 -15.57 -4.82
CA PHE A 343 19.78 -15.31 -3.91
C PHE A 343 20.71 -16.52 -3.81
N MET A 344 20.14 -17.72 -3.71
CA MET A 344 20.90 -18.97 -3.81
C MET A 344 21.62 -19.10 -5.15
N ARG A 345 20.96 -18.78 -6.27
CA ARG A 345 21.58 -18.82 -7.60
C ARG A 345 22.79 -17.88 -7.69
N LEU A 346 22.63 -16.63 -7.26
CA LEU A 346 23.71 -15.64 -7.26
C LEU A 346 24.89 -16.09 -6.39
N LEU A 347 24.62 -16.60 -5.19
CA LEU A 347 25.68 -17.09 -4.30
C LEU A 347 26.42 -18.30 -4.89
N VAL A 348 25.69 -19.31 -5.34
CA VAL A 348 26.26 -20.60 -5.76
C VAL A 348 26.86 -20.51 -7.15
N ASP A 349 26.12 -19.99 -8.13
CA ASP A 349 26.51 -20.07 -9.54
C ASP A 349 27.47 -18.93 -9.92
N GLU A 350 27.18 -17.69 -9.49
CA GLU A 350 27.99 -16.51 -9.83
C GLU A 350 29.17 -16.31 -8.88
N HIS A 351 28.94 -16.46 -7.57
CA HIS A 351 29.93 -16.19 -6.54
C HIS A 351 30.63 -17.44 -5.97
N ARG A 352 30.25 -18.64 -6.44
CA ARG A 352 30.87 -19.92 -6.06
C ARG A 352 30.90 -20.18 -4.55
N VAL A 353 29.89 -19.71 -3.83
CA VAL A 353 29.67 -20.03 -2.42
C VAL A 353 29.11 -21.44 -2.30
N PRO A 354 29.70 -22.33 -1.48
CA PRO A 354 29.18 -23.69 -1.29
C PRO A 354 27.72 -23.69 -0.84
N TRP A 355 26.94 -24.67 -1.32
CA TRP A 355 25.48 -24.70 -1.14
C TRP A 355 25.04 -24.54 0.33
N ASP A 356 25.61 -25.31 1.26
CA ASP A 356 25.20 -25.29 2.66
C ASP A 356 25.44 -23.91 3.30
N LYS A 357 26.55 -23.28 2.92
CA LYS A 357 26.90 -21.92 3.37
C LYS A 357 25.99 -20.88 2.74
N ALA A 358 25.71 -21.01 1.44
CA ALA A 358 24.80 -20.12 0.73
C ALA A 358 23.38 -20.19 1.34
N TRP A 359 22.93 -21.40 1.71
CA TRP A 359 21.63 -21.61 2.32
C TRP A 359 21.54 -21.06 3.74
N ASP A 360 22.60 -21.18 4.54
CA ASP A 360 22.70 -20.53 5.85
C ASP A 360 22.60 -19.00 5.74
N ILE A 361 23.39 -18.40 4.85
CA ILE A 361 23.36 -16.95 4.60
C ILE A 361 21.94 -16.53 4.16
N THR A 362 21.35 -17.25 3.19
CA THR A 362 20.00 -16.98 2.68
C THR A 362 18.98 -16.94 3.82
N ARG A 363 18.93 -17.99 4.65
CA ARG A 363 17.95 -18.08 5.73
C ARG A 363 18.10 -16.99 6.78
N ARG A 364 19.31 -16.51 7.05
CA ARG A 364 19.57 -15.44 8.04
C ARG A 364 19.29 -14.03 7.50
N VAL A 365 19.23 -13.86 6.18
CA VAL A 365 18.99 -12.56 5.54
C VAL A 365 17.50 -12.29 5.32
N PHE A 366 16.70 -13.31 5.00
CA PHE A 366 15.31 -13.12 4.59
C PHE A 366 14.29 -13.23 5.74
N ALA A 367 13.34 -12.30 5.75
CA ALA A 367 12.12 -12.38 6.55
C ALA A 367 10.87 -12.20 5.67
N TYR A 368 9.76 -12.85 6.05
CA TYR A 368 8.52 -12.89 5.27
C TYR A 368 7.32 -12.30 6.03
N THR A 369 6.66 -11.30 5.44
CA THR A 369 5.37 -10.78 5.91
C THR A 369 4.24 -11.39 5.11
N ASN A 370 3.27 -12.04 5.77
CA ASN A 370 2.05 -12.52 5.14
C ASN A 370 0.89 -11.53 5.34
N HIS A 371 0.09 -11.32 4.28
CA HIS A 371 -1.05 -10.39 4.27
C HIS A 371 -2.41 -11.04 3.99
N THR A 372 -2.51 -12.38 3.94
CA THR A 372 -3.74 -13.07 3.56
C THR A 372 -3.93 -14.39 4.30
N LEU A 373 -5.17 -14.64 4.72
CA LEU A 373 -5.62 -15.93 5.27
C LEU A 373 -6.30 -16.81 4.22
N MET A 374 -6.64 -16.27 3.05
CA MET A 374 -7.34 -17.00 2.00
C MET A 374 -6.33 -17.90 1.24
N PRO A 375 -6.43 -19.23 1.33
CA PRO A 375 -5.51 -20.14 0.63
C PRO A 375 -5.51 -19.92 -0.89
N GLU A 376 -6.67 -19.56 -1.47
CA GLU A 376 -6.82 -19.24 -2.89
C GLU A 376 -6.08 -17.96 -3.33
N ALA A 377 -5.75 -17.08 -2.38
CA ALA A 377 -4.97 -15.87 -2.62
C ALA A 377 -3.47 -16.08 -2.44
N LEU A 378 -3.03 -17.23 -1.88
CA LEU A 378 -1.63 -17.59 -1.84
C LEU A 378 -1.13 -17.95 -3.23
N GLU A 379 -0.05 -17.31 -3.64
CA GLU A 379 0.46 -17.46 -4.97
C GLU A 379 1.06 -18.85 -5.21
N THR A 380 0.65 -19.46 -6.33
CA THR A 380 1.22 -20.71 -6.81
C THR A 380 1.47 -20.65 -8.31
N TRP A 381 2.60 -21.18 -8.74
CA TRP A 381 2.99 -21.21 -10.15
C TRP A 381 3.02 -22.64 -10.68
N PRO A 382 2.46 -22.92 -11.88
CA PRO A 382 2.63 -24.23 -12.51
C PRO A 382 4.11 -24.56 -12.67
N VAL A 383 4.52 -25.78 -12.30
CA VAL A 383 5.91 -26.25 -12.42
C VAL A 383 6.40 -26.09 -13.86
N ALA A 384 5.60 -26.47 -14.86
CA ALA A 384 5.96 -26.34 -16.27
C ALA A 384 6.19 -24.88 -16.72
N LEU A 385 5.51 -23.91 -16.10
CA LEU A 385 5.76 -22.50 -16.37
C LEU A 385 7.12 -22.08 -15.80
N MET A 386 7.39 -22.46 -14.55
CA MET A 386 8.65 -22.16 -13.88
C MET A 386 9.84 -22.85 -14.57
N GLU A 387 9.72 -24.11 -14.98
CA GLU A 387 10.77 -24.84 -15.72
C GLU A 387 11.09 -24.17 -17.05
N ARG A 388 10.07 -23.63 -17.73
CA ARG A 388 10.27 -22.93 -19.00
C ARG A 388 10.89 -21.56 -18.82
N VAL A 389 10.40 -20.76 -17.86
CA VAL A 389 10.80 -19.34 -17.71
C VAL A 389 12.05 -19.19 -16.85
N LEU A 390 12.20 -20.01 -15.81
CA LEU A 390 13.23 -19.95 -14.76
C LEU A 390 13.81 -21.35 -14.48
N PRO A 391 14.41 -22.03 -15.48
CA PRO A 391 14.83 -23.43 -15.36
C PRO A 391 15.81 -23.67 -14.22
N ARG A 392 16.77 -22.76 -14.03
CA ARG A 392 17.76 -22.88 -12.95
C ARG A 392 17.13 -22.76 -11.56
N HIS A 393 16.20 -21.83 -11.39
CA HIS A 393 15.49 -21.63 -10.13
C HIS A 393 14.67 -22.85 -9.75
N MET A 394 14.08 -23.55 -10.72
CA MET A 394 13.37 -24.79 -10.43
C MET A 394 14.27 -25.88 -9.87
N LEU A 395 15.49 -26.04 -10.40
CA LEU A 395 16.46 -26.98 -9.84
C LEU A 395 16.84 -26.61 -8.40
N ILE A 396 17.03 -25.32 -8.11
CA ILE A 396 17.29 -24.81 -6.76
C ILE A 396 16.10 -25.08 -5.84
N ILE A 397 14.88 -24.78 -6.28
CA ILE A 397 13.65 -25.01 -5.51
C ILE A 397 13.46 -26.49 -5.22
N TYR A 398 13.73 -27.38 -6.18
CA TYR A 398 13.67 -28.82 -5.95
C TYR A 398 14.68 -29.28 -4.90
N ARG A 399 15.91 -28.77 -4.94
CA ARG A 399 16.93 -29.09 -3.93
C ARG A 399 16.55 -28.55 -2.54
N ILE A 400 16.10 -27.30 -2.45
CA ILE A 400 15.58 -26.72 -1.19
C ILE A 400 14.45 -27.59 -0.64
N ASN A 401 13.49 -27.97 -1.49
CA ASN A 401 12.37 -28.81 -1.09
C ASN A 401 12.83 -30.18 -0.60
N HIS A 402 13.75 -30.82 -1.32
CA HIS A 402 14.28 -32.13 -0.94
C HIS A 402 14.94 -32.08 0.43
N GLU A 403 15.89 -31.17 0.65
CA GLU A 403 16.61 -31.04 1.92
C GLU A 403 15.67 -30.67 3.07
N PHE A 404 14.69 -29.79 2.83
CA PHE A 404 13.67 -29.46 3.83
C PHE A 404 12.82 -30.68 4.22
N ILE A 405 12.33 -31.44 3.23
CA ILE A 405 11.51 -32.63 3.49
C ILE A 405 12.32 -33.73 4.18
N GLU A 406 13.60 -33.87 3.88
CA GLU A 406 14.49 -34.76 4.64
C GLU A 406 14.62 -34.30 6.10
N ASP A 407 14.87 -33.02 6.38
CA ASP A 407 14.92 -32.50 7.76
C ASP A 407 13.61 -32.76 8.52
N VAL A 408 12.45 -32.52 7.89
CA VAL A 408 11.14 -32.83 8.50
C VAL A 408 10.98 -34.33 8.75
N ARG A 409 11.41 -35.20 7.81
CA ARG A 409 11.33 -36.66 7.99
C ARG A 409 12.16 -37.14 9.18
N HIS A 410 13.34 -36.54 9.42
CA HIS A 410 14.16 -36.88 10.57
C HIS A 410 13.53 -36.42 11.89
N ARG A 411 12.82 -35.28 11.90
CA ARG A 411 12.13 -34.75 13.09
C ARG A 411 10.80 -35.44 13.39
N PHE A 412 10.07 -35.86 12.35
CA PHE A 412 8.74 -36.45 12.42
C PHE A 412 8.70 -37.80 11.68
N PRO A 413 9.40 -38.83 12.18
CA PRO A 413 9.50 -40.12 11.50
C PRO A 413 8.13 -40.80 11.39
N GLY A 414 7.76 -41.20 10.17
CA GLY A 414 6.52 -41.94 9.86
C GLY A 414 5.31 -41.09 9.49
N ASP A 415 5.35 -39.76 9.65
CA ASP A 415 4.25 -38.86 9.27
C ASP A 415 4.38 -38.40 7.81
N HIS A 416 4.08 -39.30 6.88
CA HIS A 416 4.16 -39.02 5.44
C HIS A 416 3.16 -37.95 4.97
N ASP A 417 2.03 -37.82 5.66
CA ASP A 417 1.03 -36.80 5.34
C ASP A 417 1.51 -35.40 5.67
N LEU A 418 2.22 -35.23 6.80
CA LEU A 418 2.87 -33.97 7.14
C LEU A 418 3.89 -33.54 6.07
N LEU A 419 4.72 -34.47 5.58
CA LEU A 419 5.68 -34.17 4.50
C LEU A 419 4.99 -33.63 3.25
N ARG A 420 3.88 -34.26 2.85
CA ARG A 420 3.08 -33.84 1.68
C ARG A 420 2.49 -32.44 1.88
N ARG A 421 1.92 -32.16 3.05
CA ARG A 421 1.34 -30.85 3.38
C ARG A 421 2.40 -29.74 3.45
N LEU A 422 3.60 -30.03 3.94
CA LEU A 422 4.68 -29.04 4.09
C LEU A 422 5.47 -28.74 2.82
N SER A 423 5.55 -29.68 1.88
CA SER A 423 6.34 -29.56 0.63
C SER A 423 6.17 -28.19 -0.05
N ILE A 424 7.20 -27.70 -0.72
CA ILE A 424 7.10 -26.50 -1.57
C ILE A 424 6.37 -26.86 -2.88
N ILE A 425 6.44 -28.12 -3.30
CA ILE A 425 5.76 -28.63 -4.49
C ILE A 425 4.42 -29.24 -4.08
N ASP A 426 3.35 -28.77 -4.70
CA ASP A 426 2.02 -29.37 -4.65
C ASP A 426 1.86 -30.34 -5.83
N GLU A 427 1.72 -31.63 -5.54
CA GLU A 427 1.53 -32.69 -6.55
C GLU A 427 0.05 -32.94 -6.89
N GLU A 428 -0.90 -32.47 -6.07
CA GLU A 428 -2.33 -32.81 -6.19
C GLU A 428 -3.09 -31.89 -7.15
N HIS A 429 -2.67 -30.63 -7.27
CA HIS A 429 -3.37 -29.62 -8.09
C HIS A 429 -2.59 -29.26 -9.35
N GLY A 430 -2.10 -30.27 -10.06
CA GLY A 430 -1.44 -30.11 -11.36
C GLY A 430 -0.01 -29.57 -11.27
N ARG A 431 0.81 -30.15 -10.36
CA ARG A 431 2.22 -29.82 -10.08
C ARG A 431 2.50 -28.33 -10.04
N ARG A 432 2.45 -27.74 -8.84
CA ARG A 432 2.63 -26.30 -8.63
C ARG A 432 3.68 -26.00 -7.57
N VAL A 433 4.37 -24.89 -7.72
CA VAL A 433 5.26 -24.32 -6.71
C VAL A 433 4.43 -23.44 -5.78
N ARG A 434 4.49 -23.71 -4.47
CA ARG A 434 3.81 -22.93 -3.42
C ARG A 434 4.73 -21.82 -2.93
N MET A 435 4.53 -20.59 -3.39
CA MET A 435 5.46 -19.49 -3.13
C MET A 435 5.49 -19.08 -1.66
N ALA A 436 4.36 -19.18 -0.96
CA ALA A 436 4.30 -18.98 0.48
C ALA A 436 5.17 -20.00 1.24
N HIS A 437 5.21 -21.26 0.79
CA HIS A 437 6.05 -22.29 1.41
C HIS A 437 7.53 -22.00 1.17
N LEU A 438 7.89 -21.60 -0.06
CA LEU A 438 9.25 -21.17 -0.38
C LEU A 438 9.71 -20.01 0.52
N ALA A 439 8.85 -19.00 0.70
CA ALA A 439 9.14 -17.85 1.56
C ALA A 439 9.32 -18.26 3.04
N VAL A 440 8.44 -19.10 3.58
CA VAL A 440 8.51 -19.59 4.97
C VAL A 440 9.79 -20.42 5.19
N VAL A 441 10.10 -21.35 4.29
CA VAL A 441 11.29 -22.22 4.39
C VAL A 441 12.59 -21.40 4.29
N GLY A 442 12.61 -20.39 3.40
CA GLY A 442 13.77 -19.53 3.16
C GLY A 442 13.98 -18.39 4.15
N SER A 443 13.10 -18.21 5.15
CA SER A 443 13.15 -17.05 6.06
C SER A 443 13.40 -17.43 7.53
N HIS A 444 14.13 -16.60 8.27
CA HIS A 444 14.33 -16.77 9.73
C HIS A 444 13.14 -16.29 10.55
N LYS A 445 12.32 -15.38 10.02
CA LYS A 445 11.10 -14.88 10.65
C LYS A 445 9.95 -14.80 9.65
N VAL A 446 8.76 -15.14 10.14
CA VAL A 446 7.48 -15.00 9.43
C VAL A 446 6.56 -14.18 10.31
N ASN A 447 5.95 -13.13 9.78
CA ASN A 447 5.02 -12.33 10.56
C ASN A 447 3.66 -12.12 9.89
N GLY A 448 2.61 -12.11 10.74
CA GLY A 448 1.31 -11.57 10.37
C GLY A 448 1.22 -10.07 10.69
N VAL A 449 0.10 -9.47 10.27
CA VAL A 449 -0.10 -8.01 10.25
C VAL A 449 -1.14 -7.48 11.24
N ALA A 450 -1.67 -8.36 12.09
CA ALA A 450 -2.54 -8.09 13.23
C ALA A 450 -2.53 -9.31 14.16
N ALA A 451 -2.82 -9.12 15.44
CA ALA A 451 -2.72 -10.19 16.43
C ALA A 451 -3.62 -11.40 16.10
N LEU A 452 -4.90 -11.17 15.80
CA LEU A 452 -5.81 -12.25 15.39
C LEU A 452 -5.34 -12.93 14.10
N HIS A 453 -4.89 -12.16 13.12
CA HIS A 453 -4.36 -12.68 11.87
C HIS A 453 -3.17 -13.62 12.11
N THR A 454 -2.21 -13.20 12.91
CA THR A 454 -1.05 -14.04 13.28
C THR A 454 -1.48 -15.31 14.01
N ASN A 455 -2.47 -15.23 14.90
CA ASN A 455 -3.00 -16.42 15.56
C ASN A 455 -3.69 -17.37 14.58
N LEU A 456 -4.48 -16.85 13.65
CA LEU A 456 -5.12 -17.65 12.61
C LEU A 456 -4.07 -18.29 11.68
N LEU A 457 -3.02 -17.56 11.29
CA LEU A 457 -1.90 -18.14 10.52
C LEU A 457 -1.29 -19.36 11.22
N LYS A 458 -1.05 -19.28 12.53
CA LYS A 458 -0.49 -20.37 13.34
C LYS A 458 -1.44 -21.55 13.53
N GLN A 459 -2.74 -21.33 13.44
CA GLN A 459 -3.77 -22.35 13.70
C GLN A 459 -4.31 -23.00 12.43
N THR A 460 -4.23 -22.31 11.29
CA THR A 460 -4.80 -22.76 10.01
C THR A 460 -3.73 -22.84 8.94
N LEU A 461 -3.44 -21.74 8.25
CA LEU A 461 -2.66 -21.69 7.00
C LEU A 461 -1.25 -22.26 7.13
N PHE A 462 -0.57 -21.98 8.24
CA PHE A 462 0.79 -22.40 8.52
C PHE A 462 0.89 -23.24 9.79
N ALA A 463 -0.18 -23.96 10.17
CA ALA A 463 -0.20 -24.79 11.37
C ALA A 463 0.93 -25.82 11.39
N ASP A 464 1.13 -26.55 10.28
CA ASP A 464 2.20 -27.53 10.14
C ASP A 464 3.59 -26.85 10.24
N PHE A 465 3.80 -25.68 9.63
CA PHE A 465 5.07 -24.96 9.75
C PHE A 465 5.32 -24.45 11.18
N ASN A 466 4.28 -23.99 11.87
CA ASN A 466 4.35 -23.55 13.26
C ASN A 466 4.64 -24.72 14.22
N GLN A 467 4.24 -25.95 13.86
CA GLN A 467 4.64 -27.16 14.59
C GLN A 467 6.15 -27.44 14.42
N VAL A 468 6.72 -27.19 13.23
CA VAL A 468 8.15 -27.40 12.95
C VAL A 468 9.03 -26.29 13.56
N TRP A 469 8.59 -25.03 13.47
CA TRP A 469 9.35 -23.84 13.91
C TRP A 469 8.46 -22.81 14.64
N PRO A 470 8.00 -23.11 15.88
CA PRO A 470 7.10 -22.23 16.62
C PRO A 470 7.67 -20.83 16.89
N GLU A 471 8.99 -20.70 17.01
CA GLU A 471 9.71 -19.45 17.31
C GLU A 471 9.84 -18.50 16.11
N ARG A 472 9.54 -18.96 14.88
CA ARG A 472 9.65 -18.14 13.67
C ARG A 472 8.44 -17.23 13.45
N PHE A 473 7.28 -17.62 13.95
CA PHE A 473 6.02 -16.92 13.71
C PHE A 473 5.77 -15.83 14.75
N ILE A 474 5.87 -14.57 14.34
CA ILE A 474 5.65 -13.41 15.21
C ILE A 474 4.53 -12.50 14.68
N ASN A 475 4.07 -11.56 15.50
CA ASN A 475 3.12 -10.54 15.09
C ASN A 475 3.82 -9.19 14.98
N VAL A 476 3.56 -8.46 13.91
CA VAL A 476 3.84 -7.02 13.86
C VAL A 476 2.60 -6.34 13.29
N THR A 477 1.80 -5.71 14.17
CA THR A 477 0.56 -5.06 13.74
C THR A 477 0.88 -3.88 12.83
N ASN A 478 0.16 -3.75 11.71
CA ASN A 478 0.29 -2.61 10.80
C ASN A 478 0.09 -1.26 11.49
N GLY A 479 0.55 -0.20 10.81
CA GLY A 479 0.35 1.17 11.24
C GLY A 479 0.19 2.14 10.07
N VAL A 480 -0.11 3.39 10.38
CA VAL A 480 -0.29 4.48 9.42
C VAL A 480 0.58 5.69 9.80
N THR A 481 1.03 6.43 8.79
CA THR A 481 1.82 7.63 9.01
C THR A 481 0.94 8.82 9.42
N PRO A 482 1.19 9.47 10.57
CA PRO A 482 0.49 10.70 10.93
C PRO A 482 0.88 11.89 10.02
N ARG A 483 2.04 11.82 9.34
CA ARG A 483 2.54 12.90 8.46
C ARG A 483 1.57 13.17 7.31
N LEU A 484 1.15 12.11 6.62
CA LEU A 484 0.14 12.24 5.56
C LEU A 484 -1.27 12.33 6.14
N TRP A 485 -1.64 11.39 7.02
CA TRP A 485 -3.05 11.18 7.36
C TRP A 485 -3.60 12.14 8.41
N VAL A 486 -2.76 12.95 9.06
CA VAL A 486 -3.21 14.00 10.00
C VAL A 486 -2.57 15.35 9.65
N ILE A 487 -1.25 15.42 9.64
CA ILE A 487 -0.51 16.70 9.48
C ILE A 487 -0.80 17.36 8.13
N GLN A 488 -0.73 16.58 7.05
CA GLN A 488 -1.04 17.06 5.70
C GLN A 488 -2.55 17.07 5.43
N ALA A 489 -3.25 15.96 5.70
CA ALA A 489 -4.66 15.82 5.34
C ALA A 489 -5.60 16.73 6.16
N ASN A 490 -5.28 16.99 7.43
CA ASN A 490 -6.14 17.67 8.38
C ASN A 490 -5.37 18.73 9.20
N PRO A 491 -4.93 19.83 8.55
CA PRO A 491 -4.17 20.88 9.22
C PRO A 491 -4.95 21.55 10.36
N GLY A 492 -6.28 21.61 10.28
CA GLY A 492 -7.13 22.11 11.38
C GLY A 492 -7.02 21.25 12.63
N LEU A 493 -7.18 19.92 12.51
CA LEU A 493 -7.01 19.00 13.64
C LEU A 493 -5.57 19.02 14.17
N THR A 494 -4.59 19.17 13.28
CA THR A 494 -3.18 19.28 13.65
C THR A 494 -2.93 20.49 14.55
N ALA A 495 -3.48 21.65 14.20
CA ALA A 495 -3.38 22.88 15.00
C ALA A 495 -4.12 22.75 16.34
N LEU A 496 -5.30 22.10 16.35
CA LEU A 496 -6.05 21.83 17.57
C LEU A 496 -5.23 20.98 18.55
N ILE A 497 -4.70 19.84 18.11
CA ILE A 497 -3.86 18.97 18.96
C ILE A 497 -2.63 19.74 19.46
N GLU A 498 -1.95 20.46 18.57
CA GLU A 498 -0.74 21.21 18.90
C GLU A 498 -1.00 22.32 19.94
N SER A 499 -2.15 22.99 19.88
CA SER A 499 -2.53 24.01 20.86
C SER A 499 -2.77 23.46 22.27
N ARG A 500 -3.08 22.16 22.40
CA ARG A 500 -3.37 21.52 23.69
C ARG A 500 -2.14 20.80 24.26
N ILE A 501 -1.37 20.10 23.42
CA ILE A 501 -0.27 19.22 23.88
C ILE A 501 1.10 19.52 23.25
N GLY A 502 1.23 20.61 22.49
CA GLY A 502 2.47 20.99 21.82
C GLY A 502 2.75 20.21 20.52
N SER A 503 3.94 20.38 19.95
CA SER A 503 4.28 19.86 18.61
C SER A 503 4.88 18.46 18.58
N ASP A 504 5.31 17.93 19.73
CA ASP A 504 6.15 16.72 19.79
C ASP A 504 5.43 15.46 19.32
N TRP A 505 4.09 15.43 19.37
CA TRP A 505 3.28 14.30 18.86
C TRP A 505 3.44 14.07 17.36
N LYS A 506 3.85 15.09 16.61
CA LYS A 506 4.07 15.01 15.15
C LYS A 506 5.21 14.03 14.82
N PHE A 507 6.17 13.90 15.73
CA PHE A 507 7.26 12.93 15.64
C PHE A 507 6.99 11.66 16.45
N ASP A 508 6.40 11.79 17.64
CA ASP A 508 6.12 10.69 18.55
C ASP A 508 4.62 10.57 18.85
N LEU A 509 3.92 9.75 18.04
CA LEU A 509 2.47 9.62 18.12
C LEU A 509 1.97 9.10 19.48
N ASP A 510 2.82 8.44 20.29
CA ASP A 510 2.44 8.02 21.65
C ASP A 510 2.03 9.20 22.55
N ARG A 511 2.55 10.39 22.27
CA ARG A 511 2.16 11.63 22.98
C ARG A 511 0.72 12.04 22.73
N LEU A 512 0.07 11.51 21.68
CA LEU A 512 -1.34 11.79 21.39
C LEU A 512 -2.28 11.33 22.53
N LYS A 513 -1.84 10.39 23.38
CA LYS A 513 -2.57 9.99 24.61
C LYS A 513 -2.82 11.17 25.56
N GLN A 514 -1.95 12.19 25.53
CA GLN A 514 -2.10 13.40 26.34
C GLN A 514 -3.27 14.28 25.85
N PHE A 515 -3.76 14.05 24.63
CA PHE A 515 -4.92 14.75 24.08
C PHE A 515 -6.25 14.14 24.57
N THR A 516 -6.26 12.88 25.02
CA THR A 516 -7.48 12.19 25.48
C THR A 516 -8.29 12.95 26.54
N PRO A 517 -7.69 13.57 27.58
CA PRO A 517 -8.45 14.32 28.59
C PRO A 517 -9.19 15.54 28.02
N TYR A 518 -8.79 16.06 26.86
CA TYR A 518 -9.47 17.20 26.22
C TYR A 518 -10.73 16.79 25.45
N ALA A 519 -11.05 15.49 25.36
CA ALA A 519 -12.29 15.04 24.74
C ALA A 519 -13.55 15.50 25.51
N SER A 520 -13.44 15.68 26.84
CA SER A 520 -14.53 16.19 27.68
C SER A 520 -14.57 17.73 27.76
N ASP A 521 -13.58 18.42 27.19
CA ASP A 521 -13.54 19.88 27.15
C ASP A 521 -14.50 20.43 26.09
N GLU A 522 -15.44 21.27 26.53
CA GLU A 522 -16.48 21.85 25.67
C GLU A 522 -15.90 22.72 24.55
N ALA A 523 -14.88 23.52 24.84
CA ALA A 523 -14.25 24.39 23.85
C ALA A 523 -13.53 23.56 22.76
N THR A 524 -12.81 22.51 23.16
CA THR A 524 -12.15 21.57 22.25
C THR A 524 -13.17 20.83 21.38
N ARG A 525 -14.31 20.39 21.93
CA ARG A 525 -15.40 19.78 21.14
C ARG A 525 -15.98 20.75 20.12
N ALA A 526 -16.25 22.00 20.50
CA ALA A 526 -16.75 23.02 19.59
C ALA A 526 -15.77 23.31 18.43
N GLU A 527 -14.47 23.45 18.75
CA GLU A 527 -13.41 23.66 17.76
C GLU A 527 -13.26 22.46 16.81
N PHE A 528 -13.31 21.24 17.35
CA PHE A 528 -13.30 20.00 16.56
C PHE A 528 -14.47 19.92 15.58
N ARG A 529 -15.68 20.26 16.00
CA ARG A 529 -16.86 20.28 15.11
C ARG A 529 -16.69 21.29 13.97
N ALA A 530 -16.15 22.48 14.24
CA ALA A 530 -15.87 23.47 13.20
C ALA A 530 -14.85 22.94 12.18
N ILE A 531 -13.79 22.28 12.65
CA ILE A 531 -12.79 21.63 11.79
C ILE A 531 -13.43 20.52 10.94
N LYS A 532 -14.24 19.64 11.54
CA LYS A 532 -14.95 18.57 10.84
C LYS A 532 -15.87 19.13 9.75
N ARG A 533 -16.66 20.16 10.06
CA ARG A 533 -17.54 20.84 9.11
C ARG A 533 -16.76 21.44 7.93
N SER A 534 -15.65 22.12 8.19
CA SER A 534 -14.80 22.67 7.12
C SER A 534 -14.21 21.57 6.21
N ASN A 535 -13.80 20.45 6.80
CA ASN A 535 -13.36 19.29 6.01
C ASN A 535 -14.49 18.73 5.14
N LYS A 536 -15.72 18.71 5.64
CA LYS A 536 -16.91 18.27 4.89
C LYS A 536 -17.26 19.22 3.75
N GLU A 537 -17.14 20.53 3.93
CA GLU A 537 -17.29 21.52 2.84
C GLU A 537 -16.26 21.29 1.73
N ARG A 538 -15.00 21.03 2.11
CA ARG A 538 -13.94 20.71 1.14
C ARG A 538 -14.24 19.43 0.35
N LEU A 539 -14.75 18.39 1.01
CA LEU A 539 -15.18 17.17 0.33
C LEU A 539 -16.41 17.41 -0.55
N ALA A 540 -17.40 18.16 -0.08
CA ALA A 540 -18.60 18.49 -0.85
C ALA A 540 -18.27 19.16 -2.18
N GLY A 541 -17.38 20.16 -2.17
CA GLY A 541 -16.92 20.81 -3.41
C GLY A 541 -16.13 19.87 -4.33
N LEU A 542 -15.39 18.90 -3.79
CA LEU A 542 -14.70 17.90 -4.60
C LEU A 542 -15.68 16.89 -5.23
N VAL A 543 -16.69 16.46 -4.47
CA VAL A 543 -17.76 15.56 -4.94
C VAL A 543 -18.52 16.24 -6.06
N GLU A 544 -19.02 17.46 -5.85
CA GLU A 544 -19.74 18.23 -6.86
C GLU A 544 -18.90 18.37 -8.14
N LYS A 545 -17.62 18.74 -8.02
CA LYS A 545 -16.72 18.88 -9.17
C LYS A 545 -16.52 17.59 -9.96
N ARG A 546 -16.50 16.42 -9.30
CA ARG A 546 -16.20 15.12 -9.94
C ARG A 546 -17.41 14.33 -10.37
N THR A 547 -18.55 14.50 -9.70
CA THR A 547 -19.75 13.67 -9.93
C THR A 547 -20.97 14.50 -10.31
N GLY A 548 -20.94 15.82 -10.12
CA GLY A 548 -22.10 16.71 -10.27
C GLY A 548 -23.12 16.60 -9.13
N VAL A 549 -22.90 15.74 -8.13
CA VAL A 549 -23.82 15.58 -6.99
C VAL A 549 -23.51 16.63 -5.93
N VAL A 550 -24.52 17.42 -5.58
CA VAL A 550 -24.44 18.38 -4.46
C VAL A 550 -24.79 17.65 -3.16
N ILE A 551 -23.92 17.81 -2.15
CA ILE A 551 -24.09 17.18 -0.83
C ILE A 551 -23.96 18.23 0.29
N SER A 552 -24.78 18.13 1.32
CA SER A 552 -24.75 19.05 2.46
C SER A 552 -23.58 18.72 3.41
N PRO A 553 -22.84 19.69 3.97
CA PRO A 553 -21.82 19.44 4.99
C PRO A 553 -22.40 19.27 6.41
N ASP A 554 -23.70 19.52 6.59
CA ASP A 554 -24.34 19.58 7.92
C ASP A 554 -25.00 18.25 8.34
N VAL A 555 -24.85 17.19 7.54
CA VAL A 555 -25.44 15.85 7.75
C VAL A 555 -24.36 14.79 7.91
N MET A 556 -24.64 13.62 8.51
CA MET A 556 -23.62 12.59 8.72
C MET A 556 -22.93 12.16 7.41
N TYR A 557 -21.60 12.10 7.38
CA TYR A 557 -20.82 11.51 6.29
C TYR A 557 -20.42 10.08 6.62
N ASP A 558 -21.11 9.13 5.96
CA ASP A 558 -20.99 7.70 6.16
C ASP A 558 -20.22 7.07 4.99
N VAL A 559 -18.97 6.67 5.24
CA VAL A 559 -18.01 6.36 4.17
C VAL A 559 -17.59 4.90 4.15
N GLN A 560 -17.57 4.31 2.96
CA GLN A 560 -16.96 3.02 2.68
C GLN A 560 -15.95 3.14 1.53
N ILE A 561 -14.68 3.36 1.88
CA ILE A 561 -13.60 3.64 0.92
C ILE A 561 -12.52 2.55 0.92
N LYS A 562 -12.59 1.62 -0.03
CA LYS A 562 -11.69 0.45 -0.16
C LYS A 562 -11.89 -0.25 -1.51
N ARG A 563 -10.96 -1.14 -1.88
CA ARG A 563 -11.13 -2.04 -3.05
C ARG A 563 -12.53 -2.68 -3.03
N ILE A 564 -13.18 -2.72 -4.18
CA ILE A 564 -14.49 -3.36 -4.33
C ILE A 564 -14.29 -4.86 -4.39
N HIS A 565 -14.90 -5.58 -3.45
CA HIS A 565 -14.77 -7.04 -3.33
C HIS A 565 -15.93 -7.56 -2.49
N GLU A 566 -16.45 -8.74 -2.84
CA GLU A 566 -17.57 -9.37 -2.13
C GLU A 566 -17.38 -9.47 -0.60
N TYR A 567 -16.23 -9.96 -0.11
CA TYR A 567 -15.96 -10.09 1.33
C TYR A 567 -15.87 -8.74 2.07
N LYS A 568 -15.64 -7.63 1.37
CA LYS A 568 -15.66 -6.27 1.96
C LYS A 568 -17.09 -5.73 2.12
N ARG A 569 -18.07 -6.45 1.56
CA ARG A 569 -19.52 -6.28 1.72
C ARG A 569 -20.04 -4.86 1.42
N GLN A 570 -19.60 -4.25 0.32
CA GLN A 570 -20.27 -3.05 -0.20
C GLN A 570 -21.76 -3.32 -0.50
N LEU A 571 -22.12 -4.56 -0.84
CA LEU A 571 -23.51 -4.98 -0.96
C LEU A 571 -24.29 -4.85 0.35
N LEU A 572 -23.75 -5.27 1.49
CA LEU A 572 -24.39 -5.10 2.80
C LEU A 572 -24.73 -3.63 3.06
N LYS A 573 -23.76 -2.74 2.80
CA LYS A 573 -23.99 -1.31 2.94
C LYS A 573 -25.07 -0.81 1.98
N LEU A 574 -25.06 -1.26 0.73
CA LEU A 574 -26.03 -0.86 -0.28
C LEU A 574 -27.46 -1.31 0.08
N LEU A 575 -27.64 -2.50 0.65
CA LEU A 575 -28.94 -2.96 1.13
C LEU A 575 -29.51 -2.00 2.19
N HIS A 576 -28.67 -1.50 3.10
CA HIS A 576 -29.09 -0.49 4.08
C HIS A 576 -29.37 0.88 3.45
N VAL A 577 -28.67 1.28 2.39
CA VAL A 577 -29.05 2.49 1.62
C VAL A 577 -30.48 2.34 1.08
N ILE A 578 -30.82 1.16 0.55
CA ILE A 578 -32.17 0.87 0.05
C ILE A 578 -33.18 0.87 1.20
N GLU A 579 -32.83 0.34 2.38
CA GLU A 579 -33.67 0.43 3.57
C GLU A 579 -33.99 1.88 3.95
N LEU A 580 -32.96 2.74 4.06
CA LEU A 580 -33.13 4.15 4.41
C LEU A 580 -34.01 4.87 3.36
N TYR A 581 -33.79 4.59 2.07
CA TYR A 581 -34.62 5.11 0.99
C TYR A 581 -36.09 4.70 1.15
N GLN A 582 -36.37 3.42 1.38
CA GLN A 582 -37.73 2.91 1.55
C GLN A 582 -38.40 3.52 2.78
N ARG A 583 -37.71 3.60 3.92
CA ARG A 583 -38.22 4.24 5.14
C ARG A 583 -38.61 5.70 4.91
N ILE A 584 -37.77 6.47 4.21
CA ILE A 584 -38.07 7.85 3.84
C ILE A 584 -39.32 7.94 2.96
N ARG A 585 -39.48 7.00 2.01
CA ARG A 585 -40.66 6.92 1.12
C ARG A 585 -41.93 6.51 1.85
N ASP A 586 -41.81 5.72 2.91
CA ASP A 586 -42.90 5.31 3.78
C ASP A 586 -43.28 6.41 4.80
N GLY A 587 -42.58 7.55 4.78
CA GLY A 587 -42.85 8.69 5.66
C GLY A 587 -42.23 8.57 7.05
N GLU A 588 -41.27 7.67 7.24
CA GLU A 588 -40.51 7.57 8.48
C GLU A 588 -39.45 8.66 8.58
N GLU A 589 -39.20 9.12 9.80
CA GLU A 589 -38.07 9.99 10.11
C GLU A 589 -36.77 9.18 10.08
N VAL A 590 -35.81 9.66 9.30
CA VAL A 590 -34.49 9.04 9.10
C VAL A 590 -33.44 10.14 9.24
N LEU A 591 -32.42 9.88 10.07
CA LEU A 591 -31.31 10.81 10.27
C LEU A 591 -30.65 11.16 8.92
N PRO A 592 -30.58 12.45 8.55
CA PRO A 592 -30.00 12.86 7.29
C PRO A 592 -28.55 12.43 7.14
N ARG A 593 -28.18 11.87 5.97
CA ARG A 593 -26.80 11.45 5.70
C ARG A 593 -26.40 11.45 4.24
N VAL A 594 -25.10 11.51 4.03
CA VAL A 594 -24.44 11.22 2.75
C VAL A 594 -23.72 9.88 2.91
N VAL A 595 -24.10 8.90 2.07
CA VAL A 595 -23.39 7.64 1.95
C VAL A 595 -22.41 7.73 0.79
N LEU A 596 -21.12 7.60 1.07
CA LEU A 596 -20.05 7.71 0.08
C LEU A 596 -19.30 6.38 -0.07
N PHE A 597 -19.42 5.79 -1.26
CA PHE A 597 -18.60 4.67 -1.70
C PHE A 597 -17.41 5.17 -2.51
N ALA A 598 -16.24 4.56 -2.34
CA ALA A 598 -15.11 4.78 -3.25
C ALA A 598 -14.23 3.54 -3.31
N GLY A 599 -13.78 3.18 -4.51
CA GLY A 599 -12.94 2.00 -4.70
C GLY A 599 -12.85 1.57 -6.15
N LYS A 600 -11.80 0.80 -6.47
CA LYS A 600 -11.59 0.19 -7.79
C LYS A 600 -11.93 -1.31 -7.73
N ALA A 601 -12.55 -1.84 -8.77
CA ALA A 601 -12.68 -3.28 -9.02
C ALA A 601 -11.50 -3.76 -9.88
N ALA A 602 -11.01 -4.99 -9.69
CA ALA A 602 -10.01 -5.54 -10.60
C ALA A 602 -10.63 -5.71 -12.02
N PRO A 603 -9.88 -5.49 -13.12
CA PRO A 603 -10.46 -5.49 -14.47
C PRO A 603 -11.13 -6.81 -14.86
N SER A 604 -10.60 -7.93 -14.37
CA SER A 604 -11.13 -9.29 -14.60
C SER A 604 -12.23 -9.71 -13.62
N TYR A 605 -12.51 -8.93 -12.57
CA TYR A 605 -13.43 -9.32 -11.51
C TYR A 605 -14.85 -8.82 -11.80
N GLN A 606 -15.60 -9.60 -12.57
CA GLN A 606 -16.93 -9.23 -13.04
C GLN A 606 -17.90 -8.90 -11.89
N ARG A 607 -17.94 -9.72 -10.83
CA ARG A 607 -18.88 -9.48 -9.71
C ARG A 607 -18.60 -8.16 -8.98
N ALA A 608 -17.33 -7.78 -8.81
CA ALA A 608 -16.98 -6.47 -8.25
C ALA A 608 -17.39 -5.30 -9.17
N LYS A 609 -17.30 -5.45 -10.50
CA LYS A 609 -17.82 -4.47 -11.46
C LYS A 609 -19.35 -4.36 -11.41
N ASP A 610 -20.04 -5.49 -11.32
CA ASP A 610 -21.50 -5.57 -11.15
C ASP A 610 -21.94 -4.82 -9.88
N ILE A 611 -21.17 -4.92 -8.77
CA ILE A 611 -21.43 -4.16 -7.53
C ILE A 611 -21.28 -2.64 -7.75
N ILE A 612 -20.26 -2.18 -8.48
CA ILE A 612 -20.08 -0.75 -8.80
C ILE A 612 -21.27 -0.25 -9.62
N GLU A 613 -21.68 -1.00 -10.66
CA GLU A 613 -22.82 -0.64 -11.50
C GLU A 613 -24.11 -0.57 -10.68
N LEU A 614 -24.33 -1.53 -9.79
CA LEU A 614 -25.49 -1.55 -8.92
C LEU A 614 -25.53 -0.35 -7.95
N ILE A 615 -24.41 -0.01 -7.31
CA ILE A 615 -24.33 1.16 -6.41
C ILE A 615 -24.71 2.44 -7.17
N ASN A 616 -24.14 2.62 -8.37
CA ASN A 616 -24.37 3.80 -9.19
C ASN A 616 -25.82 3.90 -9.66
N GLN A 617 -26.46 2.79 -10.04
CA GLN A 617 -27.89 2.77 -10.43
C GLN A 617 -28.83 3.05 -9.25
N VAL A 618 -28.53 2.53 -8.05
CA VAL A 618 -29.30 2.87 -6.84
C VAL A 618 -29.10 4.34 -6.48
N ALA A 619 -27.87 4.85 -6.55
CA ALA A 619 -27.55 6.24 -6.28
C ALA A 619 -28.30 7.21 -7.20
N ASP A 620 -28.43 6.89 -8.48
CA ASP A 620 -29.17 7.69 -9.46
C ASP A 620 -30.64 7.89 -9.05
N ILE A 621 -31.32 6.83 -8.62
CA ILE A 621 -32.69 6.91 -8.13
C ILE A 621 -32.78 7.68 -6.81
N VAL A 622 -31.93 7.34 -5.83
CA VAL A 622 -31.94 7.98 -4.51
C VAL A 622 -31.72 9.49 -4.61
N ASN A 623 -30.74 9.93 -5.39
CA ASN A 623 -30.35 11.34 -5.47
C ASN A 623 -31.35 12.21 -6.23
N ASN A 624 -32.13 11.61 -7.15
CA ASN A 624 -33.08 12.31 -8.01
C ASN A 624 -34.54 12.17 -7.55
N ASP A 625 -34.84 11.42 -6.48
CA ASP A 625 -36.19 11.34 -5.93
C ASP A 625 -36.54 12.61 -5.13
N PRO A 626 -37.52 13.43 -5.58
CA PRO A 626 -37.90 14.65 -4.88
C PRO A 626 -38.48 14.40 -3.49
N ALA A 627 -39.07 13.22 -3.26
CA ALA A 627 -39.55 12.85 -1.93
C ALA A 627 -38.37 12.62 -0.98
N VAL A 628 -37.22 12.16 -1.44
CA VAL A 628 -36.04 11.94 -0.60
C VAL A 628 -35.32 13.26 -0.33
N GLY A 629 -35.12 14.07 -1.38
CA GLY A 629 -34.46 15.37 -1.28
C GLY A 629 -33.02 15.26 -0.77
N ASP A 630 -32.68 16.05 0.25
CA ASP A 630 -31.34 16.06 0.88
C ASP A 630 -31.25 15.22 2.16
N ARG A 631 -32.32 14.48 2.50
CA ARG A 631 -32.32 13.56 3.65
C ARG A 631 -31.40 12.36 3.43
N LEU A 632 -31.24 11.91 2.18
CA LEU A 632 -30.31 10.86 1.84
C LEU A 632 -29.67 11.16 0.48
N LYS A 633 -28.35 11.24 0.45
CA LYS A 633 -27.57 11.21 -0.79
C LYS A 633 -26.69 9.97 -0.81
N CYS A 634 -26.57 9.34 -1.96
CA CYS A 634 -25.68 8.21 -2.20
C CYS A 634 -24.71 8.56 -3.32
N VAL A 635 -23.41 8.44 -3.10
CA VAL A 635 -22.39 8.85 -4.05
C VAL A 635 -21.38 7.72 -4.24
N PHE A 636 -21.09 7.37 -5.49
CA PHE A 636 -19.88 6.62 -5.84
C PHE A 636 -18.81 7.62 -6.30
N PHE A 637 -17.76 7.77 -5.51
CA PHE A 637 -16.65 8.66 -5.83
C PHE A 637 -15.65 7.94 -6.75
N PRO A 638 -15.42 8.45 -7.98
CA PRO A 638 -14.57 7.80 -8.96
C PRO A 638 -13.08 8.01 -8.66
N ASN A 639 -12.27 7.05 -9.11
CA ASN A 639 -10.81 7.07 -9.06
C ASN A 639 -10.26 7.33 -7.65
N TYR A 640 -10.60 6.43 -6.73
CA TYR A 640 -10.09 6.48 -5.36
C TYR A 640 -8.58 6.23 -5.31
N GLU A 641 -7.86 7.25 -4.83
CA GLU A 641 -6.40 7.37 -4.77
C GLU A 641 -5.97 8.07 -3.49
N VAL A 642 -4.66 8.11 -3.21
CA VAL A 642 -4.09 8.72 -1.99
C VAL A 642 -4.54 10.18 -1.85
N SER A 643 -4.46 10.97 -2.91
CA SER A 643 -4.89 12.38 -2.87
C SER A 643 -6.37 12.57 -2.59
N SER A 644 -7.24 11.73 -3.16
CA SER A 644 -8.68 11.78 -2.82
C SER A 644 -8.95 11.30 -1.39
N ALA A 645 -8.23 10.28 -0.93
CA ALA A 645 -8.35 9.76 0.43
C ALA A 645 -7.95 10.82 1.47
N ALA A 646 -6.93 11.64 1.18
CA ALA A 646 -6.50 12.74 2.05
C ALA A 646 -7.57 13.85 2.20
N ILE A 647 -8.60 13.88 1.35
CA ILE A 647 -9.75 14.80 1.47
C ILE A 647 -10.95 14.07 2.10
N ILE A 648 -11.21 12.82 1.71
CA ILE A 648 -12.36 12.04 2.23
C ILE A 648 -12.20 11.71 3.71
N ILE A 649 -11.01 11.25 4.13
CA ILE A 649 -10.78 10.74 5.48
C ILE A 649 -11.02 11.79 6.57
N PRO A 650 -10.50 13.03 6.47
CA PRO A 650 -10.77 14.09 7.45
C PRO A 650 -12.25 14.48 7.56
N ALA A 651 -13.01 14.31 6.48
CA ALA A 651 -14.42 14.70 6.38
C ALA A 651 -15.40 13.62 6.87
N ALA A 652 -14.95 12.37 7.01
CA ALA A 652 -15.81 11.28 7.43
C ALA A 652 -16.26 11.43 8.89
N ASP A 653 -17.54 11.12 9.14
CA ASP A 653 -18.11 11.00 10.48
C ASP A 653 -18.18 9.52 10.87
N LEU A 654 -18.71 8.67 10.00
CA LEU A 654 -18.85 7.22 10.23
C LEU A 654 -18.06 6.42 9.18
N SER A 655 -17.32 5.42 9.65
CA SER A 655 -16.42 4.58 8.84
C SER A 655 -16.91 3.14 8.76
N GLN A 656 -17.18 2.65 7.55
CA GLN A 656 -17.69 1.30 7.30
C GLN A 656 -16.56 0.25 7.17
N GLN A 657 -16.35 -0.54 8.22
CA GLN A 657 -15.34 -1.59 8.33
C GLN A 657 -15.97 -2.97 8.46
N ILE A 658 -16.84 -3.26 7.49
CA ILE A 658 -17.83 -4.32 7.55
C ILE A 658 -17.41 -5.59 6.79
N SER A 659 -16.12 -5.96 6.76
CA SER A 659 -15.72 -7.23 6.11
C SER A 659 -16.33 -8.43 6.84
N THR A 660 -16.57 -9.55 6.16
CA THR A 660 -16.97 -10.80 6.83
C THR A 660 -15.87 -11.21 7.81
N ALA A 661 -16.21 -11.55 9.06
CA ALA A 661 -15.19 -11.86 10.07
C ALA A 661 -14.31 -13.05 9.68
N GLY A 662 -12.99 -12.90 9.86
CA GLY A 662 -11.98 -13.87 9.46
C GLY A 662 -11.38 -13.65 8.06
N PHE A 663 -11.84 -12.64 7.30
CA PHE A 663 -11.32 -12.36 5.95
C PHE A 663 -10.39 -11.15 5.88
N GLU A 664 -10.52 -10.17 6.80
CA GLU A 664 -9.61 -9.03 6.87
C GLU A 664 -8.36 -9.38 7.68
N ALA A 665 -7.19 -9.38 7.04
CA ALA A 665 -5.93 -9.60 7.75
C ALA A 665 -5.61 -8.48 8.75
N SER A 666 -5.96 -7.22 8.42
CA SER A 666 -5.71 -6.06 9.26
C SER A 666 -6.64 -4.93 8.83
N GLY A 667 -6.32 -4.25 7.74
CA GLY A 667 -7.01 -3.04 7.29
C GLY A 667 -6.35 -1.80 7.88
N THR A 668 -5.77 -0.95 7.05
CA THR A 668 -5.17 0.34 7.49
C THR A 668 -6.10 1.53 7.22
N GLY A 669 -7.19 1.32 6.46
CA GLY A 669 -8.18 2.37 6.18
C GLY A 669 -8.93 2.81 7.44
N ASN A 670 -9.28 1.85 8.30
CA ASN A 670 -9.93 2.10 9.60
C ASN A 670 -9.05 2.95 10.52
N MET A 671 -7.74 2.67 10.58
CA MET A 671 -6.78 3.41 11.40
C MET A 671 -6.75 4.89 11.02
N LYS A 672 -6.76 5.19 9.71
CA LYS A 672 -6.74 6.58 9.21
C LYS A 672 -8.01 7.34 9.56
N LEU A 673 -9.16 6.67 9.44
CA LEU A 673 -10.48 7.24 9.69
C LEU A 673 -10.68 7.51 11.19
N ALA A 674 -10.39 6.53 12.05
CA ALA A 674 -10.45 6.69 13.50
C ALA A 674 -9.44 7.75 14.01
N LEU A 675 -8.22 7.81 13.45
CA LEU A 675 -7.24 8.85 13.78
C LEU A 675 -7.69 10.28 13.39
N ASN A 676 -8.67 10.41 12.49
CA ASN A 676 -9.31 11.68 12.12
C ASN A 676 -10.68 11.89 12.79
N GLY A 677 -10.99 11.08 13.81
CA GLY A 677 -12.22 11.19 14.60
C GLY A 677 -13.47 10.72 13.87
N ALA A 678 -13.35 9.85 12.86
CA ALA A 678 -14.50 9.12 12.35
C ALA A 678 -14.75 7.89 13.23
N LEU A 679 -15.98 7.73 13.74
CA LEU A 679 -16.34 6.53 14.50
C LEU A 679 -16.44 5.33 13.55
N THR A 680 -16.10 4.15 14.05
CA THR A 680 -16.11 2.93 13.24
C THR A 680 -17.39 2.13 13.49
N ILE A 681 -18.01 1.66 12.42
CA ILE A 681 -18.97 0.56 12.46
C ILE A 681 -18.37 -0.63 11.71
N GLY A 682 -18.32 -1.80 12.34
CA GLY A 682 -17.57 -2.91 11.79
C GLY A 682 -17.82 -4.24 12.47
N THR A 683 -17.33 -5.29 11.84
CA THR A 683 -17.26 -6.62 12.44
C THR A 683 -16.07 -6.73 13.38
N LEU A 684 -16.10 -7.77 14.22
CA LEU A 684 -14.96 -8.15 15.05
C LEU A 684 -13.89 -8.89 14.21
N ASP A 685 -13.25 -8.14 13.32
CA ASP A 685 -12.31 -8.64 12.31
C ASP A 685 -11.10 -7.71 12.12
N GLY A 686 -9.96 -8.29 11.72
CA GLY A 686 -8.72 -7.55 11.45
C GLY A 686 -8.35 -6.54 12.56
N ALA A 687 -8.01 -5.32 12.15
CA ALA A 687 -7.62 -4.24 13.05
C ALA A 687 -8.80 -3.61 13.81
N ASN A 688 -10.07 -3.94 13.50
CA ASN A 688 -11.20 -3.43 14.28
C ASN A 688 -11.16 -3.92 15.74
N ILE A 689 -10.59 -5.11 15.96
CA ILE A 689 -10.41 -5.69 17.30
C ILE A 689 -9.46 -4.81 18.12
N GLU A 690 -8.28 -4.55 17.58
CA GLU A 690 -7.28 -3.71 18.23
C GLU A 690 -7.77 -2.27 18.38
N ILE A 691 -8.54 -1.74 17.41
CA ILE A 691 -9.12 -0.39 17.51
C ILE A 691 -10.14 -0.35 18.65
N ARG A 692 -11.06 -1.32 18.74
CA ARG A 692 -12.01 -1.42 19.85
C ARG A 692 -11.30 -1.45 21.20
N ASP A 693 -10.23 -2.24 21.31
CA ASP A 693 -9.47 -2.35 22.55
C ASP A 693 -8.74 -1.04 22.91
N ALA A 694 -8.32 -0.27 21.90
CA ALA A 694 -7.68 1.04 22.09
C ALA A 694 -8.68 2.15 22.43
N VAL A 695 -9.78 2.26 21.70
CA VAL A 695 -10.73 3.38 21.81
C VAL A 695 -11.82 3.14 22.87
N GLY A 696 -12.02 1.89 23.29
CA GLY A 696 -13.10 1.47 24.18
C GLY A 696 -14.33 1.00 23.39
N SER A 697 -14.99 -0.06 23.87
CA SER A 697 -16.16 -0.65 23.19
C SER A 697 -17.35 0.29 23.07
N GLU A 698 -17.40 1.33 23.89
CA GLU A 698 -18.40 2.39 23.86
C GLU A 698 -18.22 3.40 22.71
N ASN A 699 -17.02 3.47 22.11
CA ASN A 699 -16.67 4.43 21.06
C ASN A 699 -16.50 3.78 19.67
N ILE A 700 -17.08 2.59 19.48
CA ILE A 700 -17.09 1.82 18.22
C ILE A 700 -18.36 0.95 18.16
N PHE A 701 -18.94 0.80 16.97
CA PHE A 701 -20.16 0.02 16.75
C PHE A 701 -19.82 -1.35 16.17
N ILE A 702 -19.64 -2.35 17.04
CA ILE A 702 -19.36 -3.73 16.62
C ILE A 702 -20.65 -4.53 16.41
N PHE A 703 -20.73 -5.27 15.31
CA PHE A 703 -21.88 -6.13 14.98
C PHE A 703 -21.47 -7.42 14.25
N GLY A 704 -22.47 -8.28 14.04
CA GLY A 704 -22.38 -9.45 13.17
C GLY A 704 -21.66 -10.63 13.79
N MET A 705 -21.55 -11.70 13.02
CA MET A 705 -20.88 -12.94 13.42
C MET A 705 -19.38 -12.73 13.67
N THR A 706 -18.86 -13.43 14.67
CA THR A 706 -17.42 -13.64 14.88
C THR A 706 -16.84 -14.63 13.86
N ALA A 707 -15.52 -14.68 13.69
CA ALA A 707 -14.87 -15.63 12.78
C ALA A 707 -15.20 -17.11 13.09
N ALA A 708 -15.38 -17.44 14.37
CA ALA A 708 -15.80 -18.77 14.80
C ALA A 708 -17.25 -19.08 14.39
N GLU A 709 -18.17 -18.12 14.57
CA GLU A 709 -19.57 -18.26 14.16
C GLU A 709 -19.72 -18.32 12.64
N VAL A 710 -18.93 -17.55 11.88
CA VAL A 710 -18.84 -17.64 10.41
C VAL A 710 -18.44 -19.06 9.98
N SER A 711 -17.45 -19.65 10.66
CA SER A 711 -16.98 -21.01 10.36
C SER A 711 -18.04 -22.06 10.70
N ALA A 712 -18.73 -21.92 11.83
CA ALA A 712 -19.83 -22.78 12.23
C ALA A 712 -21.04 -22.66 11.27
N HIS A 713 -21.40 -21.43 10.88
CA HIS A 713 -22.50 -21.17 9.94
C HIS A 713 -22.20 -21.77 8.57
N ARG A 714 -20.97 -21.62 8.06
CA ARG A 714 -20.52 -22.24 6.82
C ARG A 714 -20.64 -23.77 6.86
N ALA A 715 -20.34 -24.39 8.00
CA ALA A 715 -20.44 -25.83 8.18
C ALA A 715 -21.89 -26.35 8.16
N GLN A 716 -22.87 -25.53 8.58
CA GLN A 716 -24.30 -25.90 8.59
C GLN A 716 -24.93 -25.96 7.20
N ARG A 717 -24.34 -25.29 6.19
CA ARG A 717 -24.80 -25.26 4.78
C ARG A 717 -26.29 -24.87 4.63
N GLN A 718 -26.77 -23.94 5.46
CA GLN A 718 -28.13 -23.41 5.34
C GLN A 718 -28.26 -22.53 4.09
N PRO A 719 -29.42 -22.57 3.39
CA PRO A 719 -29.64 -21.69 2.24
C PRO A 719 -29.73 -20.22 2.71
N PRO A 720 -29.05 -19.26 2.04
CA PRO A 720 -29.05 -17.86 2.46
C PRO A 720 -30.45 -17.22 2.57
N SER A 721 -31.38 -17.67 1.72
CA SER A 721 -32.77 -17.19 1.69
C SER A 721 -33.54 -17.33 3.00
N ILE A 722 -33.11 -18.20 3.93
CA ILE A 722 -33.76 -18.38 5.24
C ILE A 722 -33.77 -17.09 6.07
N HIS A 723 -32.77 -16.22 5.89
CA HIS A 723 -32.67 -14.96 6.64
C HIS A 723 -33.75 -13.94 6.24
N LEU A 724 -34.41 -14.14 5.09
CA LEU A 724 -35.55 -13.31 4.69
C LEU A 724 -36.83 -13.61 5.46
N ASP A 725 -36.98 -14.82 6.02
CA ASP A 725 -38.19 -15.24 6.73
C ASP A 725 -38.31 -14.54 8.09
N SER A 726 -37.18 -14.19 8.69
CA SER A 726 -37.09 -13.51 9.98
C SER A 726 -37.10 -11.97 9.89
N HIS A 727 -36.96 -11.39 8.69
CA HIS A 727 -36.82 -9.94 8.49
C HIS A 727 -37.66 -9.42 7.31
N PRO A 728 -38.94 -9.02 7.54
CA PRO A 728 -39.84 -8.55 6.49
C PRO A 728 -39.31 -7.36 5.67
N ARG A 729 -38.61 -6.40 6.30
CA ARG A 729 -37.97 -5.29 5.57
C ARG A 729 -36.85 -5.76 4.65
N LEU A 730 -36.00 -6.69 5.11
CA LEU A 730 -34.94 -7.26 4.28
C LEU A 730 -35.52 -7.95 3.04
N ARG A 731 -36.64 -8.66 3.19
CA ARG A 731 -37.37 -9.22 2.04
C ARG A 731 -37.79 -8.13 1.05
N GLY A 732 -38.41 -7.05 1.52
CA GLY A 732 -38.81 -5.92 0.66
C GLY A 732 -37.65 -5.26 -0.08
N ILE A 733 -36.48 -5.17 0.55
CA ILE A 733 -35.24 -4.66 -0.05
C ILE A 733 -34.76 -5.57 -1.18
N VAL A 734 -34.61 -6.87 -0.90
CA VAL A 734 -34.13 -7.85 -1.90
C VAL A 734 -35.14 -8.02 -3.04
N ASP A 735 -36.43 -7.99 -2.75
CA ASP A 735 -37.50 -8.02 -3.76
C ASP A 735 -37.47 -6.78 -4.67
N SER A 736 -37.19 -5.60 -4.13
CA SER A 736 -37.06 -4.37 -4.91
C SER A 736 -35.88 -4.44 -5.89
N LEU A 737 -34.75 -5.02 -5.46
CA LEU A 737 -33.64 -5.35 -6.35
C LEU A 737 -34.08 -6.36 -7.42
N ARG A 738 -34.61 -7.51 -7.02
CA ARG A 738 -35.01 -8.59 -7.93
C ARG A 738 -36.00 -8.14 -9.01
N ASN A 739 -36.95 -7.28 -8.64
CA ASN A 739 -37.97 -6.75 -9.56
C ASN A 739 -37.45 -5.62 -10.46
N GLY A 740 -36.21 -5.17 -10.23
CA GLY A 740 -35.55 -4.12 -11.00
C GLY A 740 -36.10 -2.73 -10.75
N PHE A 741 -36.54 -2.42 -9.51
CA PHE A 741 -37.01 -1.08 -9.15
C PHE A 741 -35.95 -0.01 -9.41
N PHE A 742 -34.69 -0.33 -9.09
CA PHE A 742 -33.54 0.54 -9.28
C PHE A 742 -32.85 0.35 -10.64
N ALA A 743 -33.43 -0.43 -11.56
CA ALA A 743 -32.80 -0.74 -12.83
C ALA A 743 -33.10 0.37 -13.86
N ASN A 744 -32.07 1.11 -14.27
CA ASN A 744 -32.16 2.11 -15.35
C ASN A 744 -32.15 1.43 -16.74
N GLY A 745 -33.21 0.67 -17.05
CA GLY A 745 -33.40 -0.02 -18.35
C GLY A 745 -32.82 -1.43 -18.44
N GLY A 746 -32.10 -1.93 -17.43
CA GLY A 746 -31.46 -3.26 -17.44
C GLY A 746 -31.73 -4.12 -16.20
N ARG A 747 -32.86 -4.85 -16.16
CA ARG A 747 -33.26 -5.68 -15.00
C ARG A 747 -32.35 -6.89 -14.75
N ALA A 748 -31.60 -7.34 -15.76
CA ALA A 748 -30.80 -8.57 -15.68
C ALA A 748 -29.70 -8.51 -14.61
N LEU A 749 -29.01 -7.37 -14.48
CA LEU A 749 -27.98 -7.19 -13.45
C LEU A 749 -28.56 -7.37 -12.04
N HIS A 750 -29.66 -6.66 -11.75
CA HIS A 750 -30.29 -6.68 -10.44
C HIS A 750 -30.82 -8.07 -10.09
N ALA A 751 -31.45 -8.76 -11.05
CA ALA A 751 -31.91 -10.13 -10.87
C ALA A 751 -30.75 -11.09 -10.56
N ARG A 752 -29.61 -10.98 -11.27
CA ARG A 752 -28.41 -11.78 -11.00
C ARG A 752 -27.85 -11.54 -9.61
N VAL A 753 -27.72 -10.28 -9.18
CA VAL A 753 -27.20 -9.95 -7.84
C VAL A 753 -28.17 -10.43 -6.75
N ALA A 754 -29.48 -10.29 -6.96
CA ALA A 754 -30.48 -10.80 -6.03
C ALA A 754 -30.41 -12.34 -5.93
N SER A 755 -30.34 -13.07 -7.05
CA SER A 755 -30.14 -14.53 -7.05
C SER A 755 -28.85 -14.93 -6.33
N TYR A 756 -27.74 -14.23 -6.60
CA TYR A 756 -26.48 -14.47 -5.91
C TYR A 756 -26.61 -14.33 -4.38
N LEU A 757 -27.31 -13.31 -3.89
CA LEU A 757 -27.57 -13.13 -2.45
C LEU A 757 -28.50 -14.22 -1.87
N LEU A 758 -29.44 -14.74 -2.67
CA LEU A 758 -30.42 -15.73 -2.20
C LEU A 758 -29.91 -17.18 -2.26
N GLU A 759 -29.00 -17.46 -3.19
CA GLU A 759 -28.58 -18.81 -3.55
C GLU A 759 -27.15 -19.12 -3.11
N GLU A 760 -26.23 -18.15 -3.20
CA GLU A 760 -24.80 -18.37 -2.92
C GLU A 760 -24.34 -17.71 -1.61
N ASP A 761 -24.52 -16.38 -1.47
CA ASP A 761 -24.04 -15.50 -0.38
C ASP A 761 -22.83 -16.02 0.43
N PRO A 762 -21.66 -16.28 -0.19
CA PRO A 762 -20.50 -16.88 0.47
C PRO A 762 -19.91 -16.02 1.60
N PHE A 763 -20.34 -14.76 1.69
CA PHE A 763 -19.85 -13.75 2.62
C PHE A 763 -20.93 -13.27 3.61
N PHE A 764 -22.06 -13.98 3.68
CA PHE A 764 -23.06 -13.82 4.75
C PHE A 764 -23.61 -12.39 4.85
N VAL A 765 -23.88 -11.77 3.70
CA VAL A 765 -24.51 -10.44 3.61
C VAL A 765 -25.90 -10.47 4.23
N LEU A 766 -26.72 -11.49 3.92
CA LEU A 766 -28.08 -11.59 4.45
C LEU A 766 -28.09 -11.98 5.93
N ALA A 767 -27.17 -12.85 6.35
CA ALA A 767 -27.11 -13.32 7.74
C ALA A 767 -26.79 -12.20 8.73
N ASP A 768 -25.85 -11.32 8.40
CA ASP A 768 -25.42 -10.22 9.26
C ASP A 768 -26.29 -8.95 9.13
N TYR A 769 -27.23 -8.91 8.19
CA TYR A 769 -28.00 -7.71 7.86
C TYR A 769 -28.72 -7.10 9.07
N ALA A 770 -29.39 -7.93 9.86
CA ALA A 770 -30.16 -7.49 11.01
C ALA A 770 -29.29 -6.82 12.07
N ALA A 771 -28.19 -7.47 12.45
CA ALA A 771 -27.23 -6.94 13.42
C ALA A 771 -26.57 -5.66 12.89
N TYR A 772 -26.31 -5.58 11.58
CA TYR A 772 -25.78 -4.39 10.94
C TYR A 772 -26.76 -3.20 10.99
N SER A 773 -28.04 -3.44 10.69
CA SER A 773 -29.09 -2.41 10.77
C SER A 773 -29.27 -1.91 12.21
N GLU A 774 -29.26 -2.80 13.20
CA GLU A 774 -29.32 -2.43 14.62
C GLU A 774 -28.10 -1.58 15.06
N ALA A 775 -26.89 -1.96 14.65
CA ALA A 775 -25.69 -1.18 14.95
C ALA A 775 -25.70 0.18 14.24
N SER A 776 -26.26 0.26 13.03
CA SER A 776 -26.46 1.52 12.32
C SER A 776 -27.44 2.43 13.06
N ALA A 777 -28.54 1.88 13.60
CA ALA A 777 -29.49 2.63 14.43
C ALA A 777 -28.84 3.17 15.72
N LYS A 778 -27.93 2.42 16.35
CA LYS A 778 -27.15 2.91 17.52
C LYS A 778 -26.24 4.08 17.14
N ALA A 779 -25.59 4.00 15.98
CA ALA A 779 -24.78 5.11 15.47
C ALA A 779 -25.64 6.35 15.19
N ASP A 780 -26.83 6.17 14.63
CA ASP A 780 -27.78 7.25 14.39
C ASP A 780 -28.19 7.94 15.70
N SER A 781 -28.58 7.17 16.72
CA SER A 781 -28.96 7.71 18.03
C SER A 781 -27.81 8.46 18.71
N LEU A 782 -26.56 8.01 18.60
CA LEU A 782 -25.42 8.75 19.15
C LEU A 782 -25.16 10.05 18.38
N TYR A 783 -25.34 10.05 17.06
CA TYR A 783 -25.10 11.23 16.23
C TYR A 783 -26.12 12.35 16.48
N GLU A 784 -27.33 12.03 16.94
CA GLU A 784 -28.31 13.02 17.40
C GLU A 784 -27.80 13.79 18.64
N ASP A 785 -27.00 13.16 19.50
CA ASP A 785 -26.30 13.82 20.60
C ASP A 785 -24.93 14.34 20.13
N VAL A 786 -24.95 15.59 19.65
CA VAL A 786 -23.77 16.27 19.10
C VAL A 786 -22.60 16.32 20.09
N GLU A 787 -22.85 16.45 21.39
CA GLU A 787 -21.79 16.53 22.40
C GLU A 787 -21.19 15.15 22.69
N ALA A 788 -22.03 14.12 22.83
CA ALA A 788 -21.57 12.75 23.03
C ALA A 788 -20.82 12.21 21.81
N TRP A 789 -21.31 12.50 20.59
CA TRP A 789 -20.61 12.14 19.36
C TRP A 789 -19.23 12.81 19.27
N SER A 790 -19.16 14.11 19.57
CA SER A 790 -17.90 14.87 19.53
C SER A 790 -16.89 14.34 20.54
N GLU A 791 -17.33 14.00 21.74
CA GLU A 791 -16.51 13.38 22.78
C GLU A 791 -15.97 12.02 22.31
N ALA A 792 -16.84 11.12 21.83
CA ALA A 792 -16.44 9.81 21.32
C ALA A 792 -15.45 9.91 20.15
N ALA A 793 -15.64 10.88 19.25
CA ALA A 793 -14.74 11.14 18.13
C ALA A 793 -13.36 11.63 18.60
N LEU A 794 -13.30 12.54 19.57
CA LEU A 794 -12.03 13.01 20.15
C LEU A 794 -11.32 11.93 20.96
N LEU A 795 -12.07 11.06 21.65
CA LEU A 795 -11.51 9.89 22.33
C LEU A 795 -10.85 8.94 21.32
N ASN A 796 -11.47 8.72 20.16
CA ASN A 796 -10.84 7.99 19.05
C ASN A 796 -9.53 8.67 18.64
N VAL A 797 -9.52 9.98 18.37
CA VAL A 797 -8.28 10.70 18.01
C VAL A 797 -7.19 10.48 19.07
N GLY A 798 -7.47 10.73 20.35
CA GLY A 798 -6.50 10.62 21.44
C GLY A 798 -5.96 9.20 21.70
N ARG A 799 -6.78 8.17 21.43
CA ARG A 799 -6.48 6.77 21.78
C ARG A 799 -5.89 5.95 20.62
N MET A 800 -5.70 6.53 19.44
CA MET A 800 -5.22 5.82 18.24
C MET A 800 -3.68 5.77 18.07
N SER A 801 -2.92 6.19 19.09
CA SER A 801 -1.45 6.26 19.05
C SER A 801 -0.74 4.93 18.75
N TYR A 802 -1.28 3.79 19.22
CA TYR A 802 -0.74 2.45 18.95
C TYR A 802 -0.60 2.13 17.45
N PHE A 803 -1.44 2.74 16.61
CA PHE A 803 -1.47 2.50 15.17
C PHE A 803 -0.48 3.36 14.37
N SER A 804 0.49 3.99 15.04
CA SER A 804 1.61 4.66 14.35
C SER A 804 2.44 3.66 13.55
N ILE A 805 2.74 4.00 12.29
CA ILE A 805 3.72 3.25 11.51
C ILE A 805 5.12 3.26 12.13
N ASP A 806 5.45 4.27 12.94
CA ASP A 806 6.76 4.36 13.58
C ASP A 806 6.94 3.27 14.63
N ARG A 807 5.85 2.88 15.31
CA ARG A 807 5.81 1.73 16.22
C ARG A 807 6.00 0.43 15.45
N THR A 808 5.27 0.24 14.34
CA THR A 808 5.43 -0.90 13.44
C THR A 808 6.88 -1.07 12.98
N VAL A 809 7.52 0.00 12.49
CA VAL A 809 8.93 -0.05 12.02
C VAL A 809 9.91 -0.36 13.14
N ARG A 810 9.70 0.20 14.34
CA ARG A 810 10.52 -0.13 15.51
C ARG A 810 10.39 -1.61 15.89
N GLU A 811 9.18 -2.16 15.90
CA GLU A 811 8.96 -3.60 16.14
C GLU A 811 9.61 -4.49 15.08
N TYR A 812 9.56 -4.10 13.80
CA TYR A 812 10.31 -4.79 12.74
C TYR A 812 11.82 -4.73 12.97
N ALA A 813 12.35 -3.55 13.31
CA ALA A 813 13.77 -3.35 13.54
C ALA A 813 14.29 -4.19 14.72
N GLU A 814 13.54 -4.22 15.82
CA GLU A 814 13.91 -4.95 17.05
C GLU A 814 13.71 -6.46 16.94
N ASN A 815 12.61 -6.92 16.35
CA ASN A 815 12.22 -8.34 16.41
C ASN A 815 12.57 -9.15 15.16
N ILE A 816 12.91 -8.49 14.05
CA ILE A 816 13.13 -9.15 12.75
C ILE A 816 14.49 -8.78 12.14
N TRP A 817 14.74 -7.47 11.94
CA TRP A 817 15.88 -7.01 11.14
C TRP A 817 17.18 -6.93 11.93
N ASP A 818 17.07 -6.70 13.25
CA ASP A 818 18.21 -6.43 14.13
C ASP A 818 19.02 -5.23 13.62
N VAL A 819 18.34 -4.09 13.47
CA VAL A 819 18.90 -2.84 12.93
C VAL A 819 18.68 -1.70 13.92
N LEU A 820 19.72 -0.90 14.15
CA LEU A 820 19.67 0.27 15.01
C LEU A 820 19.42 1.56 14.20
N PRO A 821 18.75 2.57 14.80
CA PRO A 821 18.55 3.86 14.14
C PRO A 821 19.83 4.70 14.20
N GLU A 822 20.18 5.31 13.07
CA GLU A 822 21.37 6.16 12.91
C GLU A 822 20.96 7.57 12.43
N PRO A 823 20.35 8.39 13.31
CA PRO A 823 19.84 9.69 12.93
C PRO A 823 20.98 10.64 12.52
N VAL A 824 20.82 11.33 11.40
CA VAL A 824 21.83 12.30 10.95
C VAL A 824 21.85 13.52 11.87
N GLN A 825 22.95 13.70 12.61
CA GLN A 825 23.11 14.78 13.58
C GLN A 825 23.36 16.17 12.96
N ALA A 826 23.62 16.24 11.65
CA ALA A 826 24.14 17.46 11.04
C ALA A 826 23.19 18.67 11.24
N PRO A 827 23.68 19.78 11.84
CA PRO A 827 22.91 21.01 11.96
C PRO A 827 22.66 21.60 10.57
N CYS A 828 21.43 22.00 10.29
CA CYS A 828 21.15 22.88 9.17
C CYS A 828 21.67 24.29 9.55
N PRO A 829 22.23 25.09 8.62
CA PRO A 829 22.55 26.49 8.90
C PRO A 829 21.29 27.17 9.46
N LYS A 830 21.37 27.63 10.70
CA LYS A 830 20.29 28.41 11.32
C LYS A 830 19.97 29.58 10.39
N SER A 831 18.71 30.01 10.38
CA SER A 831 18.41 31.34 9.88
C SER A 831 19.36 32.30 10.59
N THR A 832 20.15 33.04 9.82
CA THR A 832 20.77 34.27 10.34
C THR A 832 19.64 35.28 10.48
N GLY A 833 18.72 35.03 11.43
CA GLY A 833 17.85 36.05 11.97
C GLY A 833 18.75 37.03 12.68
N LYS A 834 18.96 38.20 12.07
CA LYS A 834 19.48 39.36 12.78
C LYS A 834 18.57 39.61 13.98
N THR A 835 19.22 39.78 15.13
CA THR A 835 18.70 40.41 16.36
C THR A 835 17.84 41.62 16.07
#